data_AF-A0A026WGX6-F1
#
_entry.id   AF-A0A026WGX6-F1
#
_cell.length_a   1.000
_cell.length_b   1.000
_cell.length_c   1.000
_cell.angle_alpha   90.00
_cell.angle_beta   90.00
_cell.angle_gamma   90.00
#
_symmetry.space_group_name_H-M   'P 1'
#
loop_
_entity.id
_entity.type
_entity.pdbx_description
1 polymer ?
#
loop_
_entity_poly.entity_id
_entity_poly.type
_entity_poly.pdbx_seq_one_letter_code
_entity_poly.pdbx_strand_id
1 'polypeptide(L)'
;MNAVDLERVKVHEADACLVLANKYCQDPDAEDAANIMRVISIKNYSDDIRVIIQLMQYHNKAYLLNIPSWDWKQGDDVICLAELKLGFIAQSCLAPGFSTMMANLFAMRSFKTAWQNDYLRGTGMEMYTETLSPTFIGMPFAKATELCFTKLKLLLLAIEIKGEGGGSDSKISINPRGAKIAANTQGFFIAQSADEVKRAWFYCKACHDEIKDETLIKKCKCKNLATFRKGVRAVQMVGRANDHHPPPTFTPPELPKMVHVRGEISRERDDPNAMRNHRNSIGMTMMNSTKQVNKVKPNVNRATNDSLSSPNQPYNQRPTSRSSGGTNVNNNGGLQVGIADDQAKDFDFEKTEMKYDSTGMFHWSPSRNLEDCILDRNQAAMTVLNGHVVVCLFADPDSPLIGLRNLVMPLRASNFHYHELKHVVIVGSVDYIRREWKMLQNLPKISVLNGSPLSRADLRAVNVNLCDMCCILSAKVPSNDDPTLADKEAILASLNIKAMTFDDTIGVLSQANNEQGNLTAVGSPIVLQRRGSVYGANVPMITELVNDSNVQFLDQDDDDDPDTELYLTQPFACGTAFAVSVLDSLMSTTYFNQNALTLIRSLITGGATPELELILAEGAGLRGGYSTADSLSNRDRCRVGQIALYDGPLAQYGEGGKYGDLFVAALKSYGMLCIGLYRYRFRDTSSSCDASSKRYVITNPPDDFTLLPTDQVFVLMQFDPGLEYRPSRGARGKDDSS
;
A
#
# COMPACT_ATOMS: atom_id res chain seq x y z
N MET A 1 -2.88 10.99 -29.47
CA MET A 1 -3.48 12.31 -29.72
C MET A 1 -3.90 12.47 -31.17
N ASN A 2 -2.99 12.42 -32.14
CA ASN A 2 -3.39 12.31 -33.56
C ASN A 2 -3.91 10.89 -33.88
N ALA A 3 -5.09 10.77 -34.48
CA ALA A 3 -5.70 9.48 -34.83
C ALA A 3 -4.91 8.72 -35.92
N VAL A 4 -4.24 9.41 -36.84
CA VAL A 4 -3.43 8.78 -37.89
C VAL A 4 -2.23 8.02 -37.30
N ASP A 5 -1.68 8.50 -36.18
CA ASP A 5 -0.62 7.78 -35.47
C ASP A 5 -1.16 6.54 -34.73
N LEU A 6 -2.42 6.57 -34.24
CA LEU A 6 -3.09 5.42 -33.61
C LEU A 6 -3.45 4.33 -34.63
N GLU A 7 -3.88 4.72 -35.83
CA GLU A 7 -4.08 3.81 -36.96
C GLU A 7 -2.76 3.17 -37.41
N ARG A 8 -1.68 3.96 -37.53
CA ARG A 8 -0.35 3.45 -37.93
C ARG A 8 0.21 2.40 -36.96
N VAL A 9 -0.03 2.55 -35.64
CA VAL A 9 0.38 1.55 -34.63
C VAL A 9 -0.69 0.49 -34.37
N LYS A 10 -1.79 0.49 -35.14
CA LYS A 10 -2.92 -0.43 -35.04
C LYS A 10 -3.49 -0.60 -33.63
N VAL A 11 -3.88 0.50 -32.98
CA VAL A 11 -4.52 0.45 -31.64
C VAL A 11 -5.74 -0.52 -31.61
N HIS A 12 -6.50 -0.63 -32.71
CA HIS A 12 -7.65 -1.54 -32.80
C HIS A 12 -7.30 -3.05 -32.96
N GLU A 13 -6.03 -3.41 -33.19
CA GLU A 13 -5.53 -4.80 -33.14
C GLU A 13 -4.69 -5.08 -31.87
N ALA A 14 -4.52 -4.10 -30.98
CA ALA A 14 -3.65 -4.20 -29.81
C ALA A 14 -4.39 -4.74 -28.57
N ASP A 15 -3.73 -5.61 -27.80
CA ASP A 15 -4.25 -6.22 -26.57
C ASP A 15 -4.44 -5.19 -25.43
N ALA A 16 -3.48 -4.27 -25.27
CA ALA A 16 -3.55 -3.16 -24.32
C ALA A 16 -2.69 -1.97 -24.75
N CYS A 17 -2.97 -0.80 -24.18
CA CYS A 17 -2.12 0.39 -24.28
C CYS A 17 -1.52 0.76 -22.91
N LEU A 18 -0.19 0.90 -22.86
CA LEU A 18 0.58 1.26 -21.67
C LEU A 18 0.98 2.74 -21.72
N VAL A 19 0.46 3.55 -20.81
CA VAL A 19 0.73 4.98 -20.69
C VAL A 19 1.68 5.22 -19.52
N LEU A 20 2.95 5.50 -19.82
CA LEU A 20 4.01 5.78 -18.84
C LEU A 20 4.09 7.27 -18.52
N ALA A 21 4.43 7.60 -17.27
CA ALA A 21 4.57 8.97 -16.78
C ALA A 21 6.03 9.32 -16.46
N ASN A 22 6.45 10.56 -16.75
CA ASN A 22 7.79 11.02 -16.34
C ASN A 22 7.84 11.30 -14.84
N LYS A 23 8.43 10.38 -14.08
CA LYS A 23 8.64 10.49 -12.61
C LYS A 23 9.43 11.73 -12.17
N TYR A 24 10.29 12.25 -13.04
CA TYR A 24 11.21 13.36 -12.77
C TYR A 24 10.74 14.67 -13.44
N CYS A 25 9.42 14.83 -13.61
CA CYS A 25 8.83 16.07 -14.10
C CYS A 25 8.86 17.18 -13.03
N GLN A 26 8.87 18.44 -13.47
CA GLN A 26 8.85 19.60 -12.57
C GLN A 26 7.45 19.93 -12.04
N ASP A 27 6.41 19.55 -12.80
CA ASP A 27 5.00 19.72 -12.46
C ASP A 27 4.30 18.36 -12.66
N PRO A 28 4.07 17.61 -11.56
CA PRO A 28 3.38 16.32 -11.60
C PRO A 28 1.93 16.40 -12.09
N ASP A 29 1.23 17.51 -11.83
CA ASP A 29 -0.16 17.70 -12.24
C ASP A 29 -0.26 17.97 -13.75
N ALA A 30 0.72 18.67 -14.33
CA ALA A 30 0.81 18.87 -15.78
C ALA A 30 1.12 17.57 -16.55
N GLU A 31 2.02 16.71 -16.05
CA GLU A 31 2.30 15.42 -16.69
C GLU A 31 1.13 14.44 -16.52
N ASP A 32 0.45 14.43 -15.37
CA ASP A 32 -0.79 13.66 -15.18
C ASP A 32 -1.90 14.12 -16.14
N ALA A 33 -2.12 15.44 -16.27
CA ALA A 33 -3.08 15.99 -17.21
C ALA A 33 -2.74 15.62 -18.67
N ALA A 34 -1.45 15.63 -19.03
CA ALA A 34 -1.00 15.18 -20.34
C ALA A 34 -1.28 13.67 -20.55
N ASN A 35 -1.09 12.83 -19.52
CA ASN A 35 -1.40 11.40 -19.57
C ASN A 35 -2.90 11.11 -19.66
N ILE A 36 -3.74 11.82 -18.91
CA ILE A 36 -5.20 11.74 -19.02
C ILE A 36 -5.67 12.11 -20.45
N MET A 37 -5.09 13.16 -21.04
CA MET A 37 -5.37 13.52 -22.44
C MET A 37 -4.82 12.49 -23.46
N ARG A 38 -3.75 11.74 -23.14
CA ARG A 38 -3.31 10.57 -23.93
C ARG A 38 -4.37 9.46 -23.86
N VAL A 39 -4.91 9.13 -22.68
CA VAL A 39 -5.98 8.13 -22.48
C VAL A 39 -7.27 8.51 -23.22
N ILE A 40 -7.77 9.74 -23.06
CA ILE A 40 -8.96 10.24 -23.77
C ILE A 40 -8.78 10.09 -25.29
N SER A 41 -7.59 10.38 -25.82
CA SER A 41 -7.31 10.19 -27.25
C SER A 41 -7.30 8.72 -27.70
N ILE A 42 -6.99 7.77 -26.82
CA ILE A 42 -7.00 6.34 -27.12
C ILE A 42 -8.46 5.84 -27.07
N LYS A 43 -9.15 6.09 -25.95
CA LYS A 43 -10.53 5.70 -25.68
C LYS A 43 -11.59 6.34 -26.60
N ASN A 44 -11.24 7.42 -27.31
CA ASN A 44 -12.05 8.02 -28.38
C ASN A 44 -11.80 7.41 -29.77
N TYR A 45 -10.74 6.60 -29.95
CA TYR A 45 -10.41 5.92 -31.21
C TYR A 45 -10.76 4.43 -31.16
N SER A 46 -10.58 3.80 -29.99
CA SER A 46 -11.08 2.48 -29.64
C SER A 46 -11.47 2.51 -28.17
N ASP A 47 -12.73 2.23 -27.89
CA ASP A 47 -13.33 2.18 -26.55
C ASP A 47 -13.04 0.86 -25.83
N ASP A 48 -13.18 -0.26 -26.55
CA ASP A 48 -12.94 -1.63 -26.04
C ASP A 48 -11.47 -1.95 -25.67
N ILE A 49 -10.48 -1.13 -26.04
CA ILE A 49 -9.07 -1.40 -25.72
C ILE A 49 -8.78 -1.20 -24.23
N ARG A 50 -8.09 -2.17 -23.61
CA ARG A 50 -7.56 -2.07 -22.24
C ARG A 50 -6.47 -1.00 -22.13
N VAL A 51 -6.59 -0.05 -21.20
CA VAL A 51 -5.61 1.02 -20.98
C VAL A 51 -5.05 0.98 -19.56
N ILE A 52 -3.73 0.85 -19.44
CA ILE A 52 -3.02 0.86 -18.16
C ILE A 52 -2.19 2.15 -18.09
N ILE A 53 -2.41 2.99 -17.09
CA ILE A 53 -1.83 4.33 -16.95
C ILE A 53 -1.10 4.52 -15.62
N GLN A 54 0.12 5.05 -15.68
CA GLN A 54 0.79 5.64 -14.52
C GLN A 54 0.26 7.05 -14.26
N LEU A 55 -0.03 7.37 -13.00
CA LEU A 55 -0.25 8.74 -12.52
C LEU A 55 0.71 9.04 -11.37
N MET A 56 1.18 10.27 -11.28
CA MET A 56 1.96 10.78 -10.17
C MET A 56 1.07 10.97 -8.94
N GLN A 57 -0.05 11.68 -9.10
CA GLN A 57 -0.90 12.16 -8.00
C GLN A 57 -2.20 11.36 -7.85
N TYR A 58 -2.71 11.31 -6.61
CA TYR A 58 -3.96 10.57 -6.32
C TYR A 58 -5.22 11.34 -6.74
N HIS A 59 -5.26 12.66 -6.60
CA HIS A 59 -6.46 13.43 -6.99
C HIS A 59 -6.73 13.40 -8.50
N ASN A 60 -5.69 13.31 -9.33
CA ASN A 60 -5.84 13.24 -10.79
C ASN A 60 -6.52 11.94 -11.27
N LYS A 61 -6.46 10.88 -10.46
CA LYS A 61 -7.16 9.59 -10.70
C LYS A 61 -8.67 9.76 -10.87
N ALA A 62 -9.27 10.73 -10.18
CA ALA A 62 -10.70 11.03 -10.27
C ALA A 62 -11.13 11.45 -11.69
N TYR A 63 -10.24 12.06 -12.49
CA TYR A 63 -10.58 12.47 -13.86
C TYR A 63 -10.74 11.29 -14.82
N LEU A 64 -10.05 10.17 -14.59
CA LEU A 64 -10.20 8.95 -15.40
C LEU A 64 -11.58 8.30 -15.18
N LEU A 65 -12.08 8.31 -13.94
CA LEU A 65 -13.42 7.79 -13.60
C LEU A 65 -14.58 8.58 -14.23
N ASN A 66 -14.30 9.76 -14.81
CA ASN A 66 -15.28 10.57 -15.55
C ASN A 66 -15.29 10.29 -17.06
N ILE A 67 -14.41 9.40 -17.57
CA ILE A 67 -14.35 9.02 -18.99
C ILE A 67 -15.41 7.93 -19.23
N PRO A 68 -16.42 8.11 -20.13
CA PRO A 68 -17.52 7.15 -20.27
C PRO A 68 -17.12 5.74 -20.74
N SER A 69 -15.99 5.61 -21.44
CA SER A 69 -15.42 4.35 -21.93
C SER A 69 -14.24 3.84 -21.07
N TRP A 70 -14.10 4.33 -19.83
CA TRP A 70 -13.17 3.77 -18.84
C TRP A 70 -13.87 2.72 -17.98
N ASP A 71 -13.47 1.45 -18.12
CA ASP A 71 -14.05 0.33 -17.38
C ASP A 71 -12.98 -0.56 -16.72
N TRP A 72 -12.89 -0.45 -15.40
CA TRP A 72 -12.00 -1.27 -14.56
C TRP A 72 -12.32 -2.77 -14.64
N LYS A 73 -13.53 -3.16 -15.06
CA LYS A 73 -13.91 -4.57 -15.27
C LYS A 73 -13.29 -5.15 -16.55
N GLN A 74 -13.06 -4.31 -17.56
CA GLN A 74 -12.30 -4.65 -18.77
C GLN A 74 -10.78 -4.59 -18.54
N GLY A 75 -10.34 -4.10 -17.37
CA GLY A 75 -8.93 -4.03 -16.98
C GLY A 75 -8.29 -2.68 -17.24
N ASP A 76 -9.08 -1.61 -17.38
CA ASP A 76 -8.53 -0.25 -17.34
C ASP A 76 -7.98 0.04 -15.92
N ASP A 77 -6.66 0.06 -15.79
CA ASP A 77 -5.92 0.04 -14.52
C ASP A 77 -5.13 1.34 -14.31
N VAL A 78 -5.16 1.89 -13.09
CA VAL A 78 -4.40 3.09 -12.72
C VAL A 78 -3.33 2.78 -11.68
N ILE A 79 -2.06 2.94 -12.08
CA ILE A 79 -0.90 2.81 -11.19
C ILE A 79 -0.56 4.21 -10.66
N CYS A 80 -1.22 4.63 -9.57
CA CYS A 80 -0.92 5.89 -8.90
C CYS A 80 0.34 5.75 -8.02
N LEU A 81 1.42 6.41 -8.40
CA LEU A 81 2.72 6.29 -7.74
C LEU A 81 2.70 6.86 -6.31
N ALA A 82 2.03 7.99 -6.06
CA ALA A 82 1.86 8.53 -4.70
C ALA A 82 1.00 7.61 -3.79
N GLU A 83 -0.01 6.94 -4.34
CA GLU A 83 -0.83 5.95 -3.62
C GLU A 83 0.02 4.75 -3.19
N LEU A 84 0.75 4.17 -4.13
CA LEU A 84 1.54 2.97 -3.91
C LEU A 84 2.77 3.24 -3.03
N LYS A 85 3.55 4.29 -3.32
CA LYS A 85 4.73 4.70 -2.54
C LYS A 85 4.39 4.87 -1.07
N LEU A 86 3.41 5.74 -0.77
CA LEU A 86 3.04 6.02 0.62
C LEU A 86 2.34 4.83 1.28
N GLY A 87 1.63 3.98 0.51
CA GLY A 87 1.09 2.71 0.98
C GLY A 87 2.17 1.72 1.45
N PHE A 88 3.24 1.52 0.68
CA PHE A 88 4.36 0.64 1.09
C PHE A 88 5.13 1.18 2.30
N ILE A 89 5.32 2.50 2.37
CA ILE A 89 5.93 3.16 3.54
C ILE A 89 5.02 3.01 4.77
N ALA A 90 3.70 3.22 4.63
CA ALA A 90 2.73 3.05 5.72
C ALA A 90 2.68 1.62 6.27
N GLN A 91 2.65 0.60 5.41
CA GLN A 91 2.73 -0.79 5.88
C GLN A 91 4.07 -1.10 6.55
N SER A 92 5.16 -0.45 6.13
CA SER A 92 6.47 -0.60 6.78
C SER A 92 6.52 0.03 8.18
N CYS A 93 5.68 1.03 8.48
CA CYS A 93 5.47 1.52 9.84
C CYS A 93 4.71 0.52 10.74
N LEU A 94 4.03 -0.47 10.16
CA LEU A 94 3.37 -1.56 10.88
C LEU A 94 4.29 -2.79 11.00
N ALA A 95 5.06 -3.08 9.95
CA ALA A 95 6.02 -4.18 9.86
C ALA A 95 7.27 -3.75 9.06
N PRO A 96 8.36 -3.29 9.73
CA PRO A 96 9.61 -2.88 9.08
C PRO A 96 10.15 -3.93 8.08
N GLY A 97 10.58 -3.48 6.89
CA GLY A 97 11.00 -4.37 5.80
C GLY A 97 9.88 -4.89 4.89
N PHE A 98 8.61 -4.63 5.21
CA PHE A 98 7.48 -5.07 4.36
C PHE A 98 7.50 -4.44 2.96
N SER A 99 7.93 -3.19 2.82
CA SER A 99 8.16 -2.52 1.54
C SER A 99 9.07 -3.34 0.62
N THR A 100 10.24 -3.75 1.11
CA THR A 100 11.23 -4.58 0.41
C THR A 100 10.67 -5.96 0.08
N MET A 101 9.99 -6.61 1.03
CA MET A 101 9.37 -7.93 0.80
C MET A 101 8.39 -7.88 -0.37
N MET A 102 7.55 -6.85 -0.43
CA MET A 102 6.61 -6.66 -1.54
C MET A 102 7.31 -6.23 -2.83
N ALA A 103 8.25 -5.28 -2.78
CA ALA A 103 8.98 -4.79 -3.95
C ALA A 103 9.74 -5.92 -4.69
N ASN A 104 10.18 -6.94 -3.95
CA ASN A 104 10.81 -8.12 -4.51
C ASN A 104 9.78 -9.09 -5.17
N LEU A 105 8.53 -9.11 -4.72
CA LEU A 105 7.49 -10.05 -5.19
C LEU A 105 6.86 -9.73 -6.55
N PHE A 106 7.09 -8.52 -7.08
CA PHE A 106 6.58 -8.10 -8.40
C PHE A 106 7.67 -7.63 -9.38
N ALA A 107 8.93 -7.59 -8.97
CA ALA A 107 10.07 -7.46 -9.87
C ALA A 107 10.49 -8.84 -10.39
N MET A 108 10.30 -9.10 -11.68
CA MET A 108 10.73 -10.38 -12.29
C MET A 108 12.24 -10.53 -12.24
N ARG A 109 12.76 -11.57 -11.55
CA ARG A 109 14.21 -11.74 -11.29
C ARG A 109 14.66 -13.19 -11.41
N SER A 110 15.49 -13.46 -12.41
CA SER A 110 16.10 -14.78 -12.62
C SER A 110 17.37 -14.97 -11.78
N PHE A 111 17.25 -15.62 -10.63
CA PHE A 111 18.41 -16.02 -9.83
C PHE A 111 19.13 -17.25 -10.44
N LYS A 112 20.45 -17.17 -10.58
CA LYS A 112 21.31 -18.33 -10.87
C LYS A 112 22.08 -18.73 -9.62
N THR A 113 22.20 -20.04 -9.42
CA THR A 113 22.56 -20.68 -8.16
C THR A 113 23.85 -20.17 -7.50
N ALA A 114 23.70 -19.50 -6.36
CA ALA A 114 24.69 -19.45 -5.29
C ALA A 114 24.04 -19.90 -3.98
N TRP A 115 24.70 -20.79 -3.24
CA TRP A 115 24.16 -21.57 -2.12
C TRP A 115 24.29 -20.87 -0.75
N GLN A 116 24.41 -19.54 -0.74
CA GLN A 116 24.91 -18.77 0.42
C GLN A 116 24.19 -17.45 0.73
N ASN A 117 23.00 -17.16 0.16
CA ASN A 117 22.24 -15.97 0.59
C ASN A 117 20.72 -16.20 0.61
N ASP A 118 20.15 -16.22 1.82
CA ASP A 118 18.72 -16.38 2.08
C ASP A 118 17.89 -15.22 1.48
N TYR A 119 18.44 -13.99 1.47
CA TYR A 119 17.81 -12.83 0.85
C TYR A 119 17.60 -13.06 -0.66
N LEU A 120 18.64 -13.49 -1.38
CA LEU A 120 18.57 -13.68 -2.83
C LEU A 120 17.57 -14.78 -3.21
N ARG A 121 17.46 -15.85 -2.39
CA ARG A 121 16.40 -16.86 -2.56
C ARG A 121 15.00 -16.26 -2.44
N GLY A 122 14.81 -15.30 -1.53
CA GLY A 122 13.59 -14.52 -1.39
C GLY A 122 13.36 -13.48 -2.50
N THR A 123 14.41 -13.01 -3.20
CA THR A 123 14.27 -12.11 -4.36
C THR A 123 13.81 -12.82 -5.65
N GLY A 124 13.97 -14.14 -5.73
CA GLY A 124 13.46 -14.98 -6.82
C GLY A 124 12.09 -15.59 -6.51
N MET A 125 11.27 -14.91 -5.72
CA MET A 125 9.89 -15.28 -5.41
C MET A 125 8.95 -14.26 -6.04
N GLU A 126 7.93 -14.72 -6.74
CA GLU A 126 7.03 -13.87 -7.53
C GLU A 126 5.55 -14.18 -7.21
N MET A 127 4.67 -13.19 -7.43
CA MET A 127 3.22 -13.32 -7.26
C MET A 127 2.51 -13.88 -8.51
N TYR A 128 1.80 -14.99 -8.33
CA TYR A 128 1.11 -15.72 -9.39
C TYR A 128 -0.38 -15.97 -9.09
N THR A 129 -1.18 -16.17 -10.13
CA THR A 129 -2.60 -16.55 -10.04
C THR A 129 -2.88 -17.83 -10.80
N GLU A 130 -3.56 -18.78 -10.17
CA GLU A 130 -3.91 -20.07 -10.78
C GLU A 130 -5.28 -20.57 -10.29
N THR A 131 -5.97 -21.38 -11.09
CA THR A 131 -7.23 -22.00 -10.64
C THR A 131 -6.94 -23.18 -9.72
N LEU A 132 -7.60 -23.26 -8.57
CA LEU A 132 -7.47 -24.40 -7.65
C LEU A 132 -8.12 -25.66 -8.23
N SER A 133 -7.47 -26.82 -8.06
CA SER A 133 -8.02 -28.09 -8.56
C SER A 133 -9.34 -28.48 -7.87
N PRO A 134 -10.17 -29.36 -8.50
CA PRO A 134 -11.40 -29.86 -7.88
C PRO A 134 -11.21 -30.56 -6.52
N THR A 135 -9.98 -30.96 -6.17
CA THR A 135 -9.63 -31.56 -4.87
C THR A 135 -9.84 -30.60 -3.70
N PHE A 136 -9.76 -29.29 -3.93
CA PHE A 136 -9.91 -28.27 -2.89
C PHE A 136 -11.36 -27.85 -2.64
N ILE A 137 -12.33 -28.27 -3.47
CA ILE A 137 -13.73 -27.83 -3.36
C ILE A 137 -14.32 -28.23 -2.00
N GLY A 138 -14.90 -27.24 -1.29
CA GLY A 138 -15.46 -27.41 0.05
C GLY A 138 -14.43 -27.44 1.19
N MET A 139 -13.13 -27.42 0.88
CA MET A 139 -12.05 -27.35 1.88
C MET A 139 -11.96 -25.93 2.47
N PRO A 140 -11.83 -25.77 3.80
CA PRO A 140 -11.55 -24.47 4.41
C PRO A 140 -10.20 -23.92 3.95
N PHE A 141 -10.11 -22.60 3.72
CA PHE A 141 -8.92 -21.93 3.22
C PHE A 141 -7.64 -22.33 3.98
N ALA A 142 -7.64 -22.27 5.32
CA ALA A 142 -6.48 -22.63 6.13
C ALA A 142 -5.95 -24.06 5.86
N LYS A 143 -6.85 -25.03 5.65
CA LYS A 143 -6.48 -26.44 5.37
C LYS A 143 -5.99 -26.62 3.93
N ALA A 144 -6.51 -25.86 2.97
CA ALA A 144 -6.00 -25.84 1.61
C ALA A 144 -4.61 -25.20 1.56
N THR A 145 -4.39 -24.11 2.29
CA THR A 145 -3.11 -23.41 2.41
C THR A 145 -2.05 -24.28 3.12
N GLU A 146 -2.42 -25.02 4.18
CA GLU A 146 -1.58 -26.07 4.77
C GLU A 146 -1.13 -27.10 3.72
N LEU A 147 -2.05 -27.61 2.89
CA LEU A 147 -1.74 -28.58 1.84
C LEU A 147 -0.84 -27.97 0.76
N CYS A 148 -1.17 -26.77 0.26
CA CYS A 148 -0.35 -26.08 -0.74
C CYS A 148 1.09 -25.88 -0.24
N PHE A 149 1.28 -25.45 1.01
CA PHE A 149 2.60 -25.24 1.58
C PHE A 149 3.34 -26.57 1.79
N THR A 150 2.75 -27.51 2.52
CA THR A 150 3.44 -28.76 2.93
C THR A 150 3.62 -29.79 1.81
N LYS A 151 2.70 -29.86 0.84
CA LYS A 151 2.69 -30.87 -0.25
C LYS A 151 3.03 -30.33 -1.63
N LEU A 152 2.80 -29.05 -1.90
CA LEU A 152 3.08 -28.44 -3.22
C LEU A 152 4.24 -27.43 -3.18
N LYS A 153 4.75 -27.07 -1.99
CA LYS A 153 5.72 -25.99 -1.76
C LYS A 153 5.23 -24.63 -2.32
N LEU A 154 3.93 -24.36 -2.21
CA LEU A 154 3.28 -23.15 -2.70
C LEU A 154 2.62 -22.37 -1.55
N LEU A 155 2.96 -21.08 -1.41
CA LEU A 155 2.36 -20.22 -0.40
C LEU A 155 1.09 -19.56 -0.95
N LEU A 156 -0.08 -20.09 -0.59
CA LEU A 156 -1.40 -19.54 -0.95
C LEU A 156 -1.76 -18.36 -0.03
N LEU A 157 -1.79 -17.13 -0.56
CA LEU A 157 -2.08 -15.89 0.18
C LEU A 157 -3.57 -15.55 0.26
N ALA A 158 -4.25 -15.66 -0.87
CA ALA A 158 -5.60 -15.14 -1.07
C ALA A 158 -6.39 -16.02 -2.03
N ILE A 159 -7.72 -15.90 -2.00
CA ILE A 159 -8.62 -16.52 -2.96
C ILE A 159 -9.64 -15.51 -3.50
N GLU A 160 -10.06 -15.74 -4.73
CA GLU A 160 -11.20 -15.09 -5.37
C GLU A 160 -12.52 -15.65 -4.79
N ILE A 161 -13.31 -14.77 -4.16
CA ILE A 161 -14.67 -15.09 -3.68
C ILE A 161 -15.68 -14.42 -4.61
N LYS A 162 -16.36 -15.24 -5.42
CA LYS A 162 -17.49 -14.82 -6.27
C LYS A 162 -18.71 -14.62 -5.40
N GLY A 163 -19.35 -13.45 -5.49
CA GLY A 163 -20.53 -13.12 -4.68
C GLY A 163 -21.75 -13.97 -5.02
N GLU A 164 -22.71 -14.05 -4.09
CA GLU A 164 -23.93 -14.85 -4.24
C GLU A 164 -24.99 -14.15 -5.10
N GLY A 165 -24.65 -13.87 -6.36
CA GLY A 165 -25.55 -13.30 -7.35
C GLY A 165 -24.89 -13.18 -8.72
N GLY A 166 -25.64 -13.42 -9.80
CA GLY A 166 -25.13 -13.41 -11.19
C GLY A 166 -24.70 -12.03 -11.73
N GLY A 167 -24.55 -11.03 -10.86
CA GLY A 167 -24.09 -9.67 -11.17
C GLY A 167 -23.38 -8.98 -9.99
N SER A 168 -23.00 -9.72 -8.94
CA SER A 168 -22.17 -9.20 -7.83
C SER A 168 -20.69 -9.40 -8.14
N ASP A 169 -19.90 -8.35 -8.01
CA ASP A 169 -18.48 -8.37 -8.39
C ASP A 169 -17.63 -9.34 -7.56
N SER A 170 -16.59 -9.88 -8.18
CA SER A 170 -15.70 -10.89 -7.59
C SER A 170 -14.72 -10.24 -6.60
N LYS A 171 -14.74 -10.67 -5.33
CA LYS A 171 -13.95 -10.05 -4.25
C LYS A 171 -12.71 -10.88 -3.97
N ILE A 172 -11.52 -10.31 -4.17
CA ILE A 172 -10.26 -10.90 -3.69
C ILE A 172 -10.27 -10.86 -2.16
N SER A 173 -10.04 -12.00 -1.52
CA SER A 173 -10.05 -12.14 -0.06
C SER A 173 -8.72 -12.71 0.45
N ILE A 174 -8.04 -11.92 1.29
CA ILE A 174 -6.68 -12.18 1.78
C ILE A 174 -6.76 -12.94 3.10
N ASN A 175 -6.16 -14.15 3.16
CA ASN A 175 -6.22 -15.08 4.28
C ASN A 175 -7.62 -15.18 4.96
N PRO A 176 -8.69 -15.56 4.22
CA PRO A 176 -10.06 -15.47 4.73
C PRO A 176 -10.38 -16.48 5.85
N ARG A 177 -10.89 -15.97 6.97
CA ARG A 177 -11.35 -16.77 8.12
C ARG A 177 -12.54 -17.67 7.73
N GLY A 178 -12.35 -18.99 7.82
CA GLY A 178 -13.43 -19.98 7.68
C GLY A 178 -14.02 -20.18 6.28
N ALA A 179 -13.67 -19.36 5.29
CA ALA A 179 -14.14 -19.48 3.91
C ALA A 179 -13.78 -20.85 3.31
N LYS A 180 -14.70 -21.42 2.51
CA LYS A 180 -14.51 -22.68 1.79
C LYS A 180 -14.24 -22.39 0.32
N ILE A 181 -13.31 -23.13 -0.27
CA ILE A 181 -12.98 -22.99 -1.70
C ILE A 181 -14.13 -23.51 -2.56
N ALA A 182 -14.55 -22.71 -3.54
CA ALA A 182 -15.61 -23.05 -4.48
C ALA A 182 -15.05 -23.75 -5.74
N ALA A 183 -15.93 -24.20 -6.63
CA ALA A 183 -15.52 -24.68 -7.94
C ALA A 183 -15.00 -23.50 -8.78
N ASN A 184 -13.85 -23.66 -9.43
CA ASN A 184 -13.20 -22.65 -10.26
C ASN A 184 -12.91 -21.33 -9.49
N THR A 185 -12.49 -21.42 -8.23
CA THR A 185 -11.86 -20.32 -7.48
C THR A 185 -10.43 -20.12 -7.98
N GLN A 186 -10.07 -18.87 -8.33
CA GLN A 186 -8.67 -18.48 -8.51
C GLN A 186 -7.98 -18.30 -7.14
N GLY A 187 -6.80 -18.88 -6.99
CA GLY A 187 -5.91 -18.69 -5.85
C GLY A 187 -4.72 -17.81 -6.22
N PHE A 188 -4.24 -17.03 -5.25
CA PHE A 188 -3.08 -16.14 -5.38
C PHE A 188 -1.92 -16.72 -4.59
N PHE A 189 -0.79 -16.97 -5.25
CA PHE A 189 0.34 -17.72 -4.72
C PHE A 189 1.63 -16.91 -4.77
N ILE A 190 2.54 -17.18 -3.82
CA ILE A 190 3.98 -16.91 -3.97
C ILE A 190 4.68 -18.22 -4.33
N ALA A 191 5.51 -18.19 -5.38
CA ALA A 191 6.33 -19.31 -5.87
C ALA A 191 7.56 -18.79 -6.65
N GLN A 192 8.45 -19.68 -7.09
CA GLN A 192 9.64 -19.30 -7.89
C GLN A 192 9.37 -19.31 -9.41
N SER A 193 8.26 -19.89 -9.88
CA SER A 193 7.86 -19.81 -11.29
C SER A 193 6.38 -20.14 -11.52
N ALA A 194 5.84 -19.75 -12.68
CA ALA A 194 4.48 -20.10 -13.09
C ALA A 194 4.24 -21.63 -13.20
N ASP A 195 5.25 -22.42 -13.59
CA ASP A 195 5.09 -23.88 -13.75
C ASP A 195 4.95 -24.58 -12.39
N GLU A 196 5.65 -24.10 -11.35
CA GLU A 196 5.45 -24.54 -9.97
C GLU A 196 4.00 -24.37 -9.52
N VAL A 197 3.35 -23.28 -9.89
CA VAL A 197 1.98 -22.97 -9.47
C VAL A 197 0.96 -23.87 -10.18
N LYS A 198 1.26 -24.35 -11.41
CA LYS A 198 0.42 -25.36 -12.10
C LYS A 198 0.23 -26.64 -11.28
N ARG A 199 1.12 -26.96 -10.33
CA ARG A 199 0.93 -28.06 -9.36
C ARG A 199 -0.40 -27.94 -8.60
N ALA A 200 -0.85 -26.73 -8.26
CA ALA A 200 -2.13 -26.49 -7.56
C ALA A 200 -3.37 -26.83 -8.43
N TRP A 201 -3.28 -26.67 -9.75
CA TRP A 201 -4.33 -27.06 -10.69
C TRP A 201 -4.31 -28.56 -11.00
N PHE A 202 -3.12 -29.17 -11.09
CA PHE A 202 -2.97 -30.59 -11.38
C PHE A 202 -3.14 -31.52 -10.16
N TYR A 203 -3.10 -31.00 -8.93
CA TYR A 203 -3.18 -31.82 -7.72
C TYR A 203 -4.51 -32.59 -7.61
N CYS A 204 -4.43 -33.92 -7.64
CA CYS A 204 -5.56 -34.82 -7.44
C CYS A 204 -5.22 -35.79 -6.31
N LYS A 205 -5.97 -35.73 -5.19
CA LYS A 205 -5.65 -36.56 -4.00
C LYS A 205 -5.48 -38.04 -4.34
N ALA A 206 -6.48 -38.65 -4.99
CA ALA A 206 -6.45 -40.07 -5.37
C ALA A 206 -5.32 -40.45 -6.34
N CYS A 207 -4.74 -39.49 -7.07
CA CYS A 207 -3.63 -39.71 -7.98
C CYS A 207 -2.26 -39.34 -7.34
N HIS A 208 -2.19 -38.46 -6.31
CA HIS A 208 -0.94 -37.84 -5.83
C HIS A 208 -0.72 -37.80 -4.29
N ASP A 209 -1.61 -38.31 -3.43
CA ASP A 209 -1.50 -38.12 -1.95
C ASP A 209 -0.18 -38.66 -1.36
N GLU A 210 0.33 -39.77 -1.88
CA GLU A 210 1.55 -40.45 -1.40
C GLU A 210 2.85 -39.88 -1.99
N ILE A 211 2.76 -38.95 -2.95
CA ILE A 211 3.94 -38.32 -3.54
C ILE A 211 4.66 -37.46 -2.48
N LYS A 212 6.00 -37.58 -2.45
CA LYS A 212 6.90 -36.81 -1.58
C LYS A 212 7.68 -35.73 -2.31
N ASP A 213 7.91 -35.91 -3.61
CA ASP A 213 8.64 -35.00 -4.49
C ASP A 213 7.63 -34.21 -5.32
N GLU A 214 7.51 -32.91 -5.02
CA GLU A 214 6.58 -32.00 -5.68
C GLU A 214 6.79 -31.86 -7.20
N THR A 215 7.97 -32.18 -7.74
CA THR A 215 8.24 -32.14 -9.18
C THR A 215 7.52 -33.24 -9.97
N LEU A 216 7.07 -34.29 -9.29
CA LEU A 216 6.30 -35.40 -9.89
C LEU A 216 4.80 -35.09 -10.02
N ILE A 217 4.32 -33.99 -9.43
CA ILE A 217 2.90 -33.59 -9.41
C ILE A 217 2.49 -32.98 -10.76
N LYS A 218 2.18 -33.85 -11.73
CA LYS A 218 1.85 -33.48 -13.12
C LYS A 218 0.39 -33.79 -13.46
N LYS A 219 -0.06 -33.37 -14.65
CA LYS A 219 -1.46 -33.54 -15.10
C LYS A 219 -1.87 -35.02 -15.09
N CYS A 220 -2.69 -35.38 -14.10
CA CYS A 220 -3.13 -36.76 -13.87
C CYS A 220 -4.15 -37.26 -14.91
N LYS A 221 -4.29 -38.59 -15.02
CA LYS A 221 -5.31 -39.25 -15.86
C LYS A 221 -6.64 -39.48 -15.12
N CYS A 222 -6.71 -39.15 -13.83
CA CYS A 222 -7.96 -39.12 -13.06
C CYS A 222 -8.97 -38.20 -13.79
N LYS A 223 -10.14 -38.72 -14.22
CA LYS A 223 -11.16 -37.89 -14.91
C LYS A 223 -11.66 -36.81 -13.94
N ASN A 224 -11.47 -35.52 -14.29
CA ASN A 224 -11.96 -34.38 -13.49
C ASN A 224 -13.47 -34.48 -13.26
N LEU A 225 -13.86 -34.99 -12.09
CA LEU A 225 -15.16 -35.63 -11.90
C LEU A 225 -16.34 -34.64 -11.76
N ALA A 226 -16.06 -33.34 -11.63
CA ALA A 226 -17.05 -32.31 -11.38
C ALA A 226 -17.38 -31.44 -12.62
N THR A 227 -16.39 -31.02 -13.41
CA THR A 227 -16.54 -29.89 -14.35
C THR A 227 -17.04 -30.25 -15.75
N PHE A 228 -16.73 -31.44 -16.28
CA PHE A 228 -17.03 -31.77 -17.69
C PHE A 228 -18.51 -32.12 -18.00
N ARG A 229 -19.40 -32.13 -16.99
CA ARG A 229 -20.81 -32.58 -17.14
C ARG A 229 -21.89 -31.48 -17.14
N LYS A 230 -21.52 -30.20 -16.96
CA LYS A 230 -22.50 -29.08 -16.99
C LYS A 230 -22.28 -28.03 -18.08
N GLY A 231 -21.19 -28.07 -18.84
CA GLY A 231 -20.94 -27.11 -19.93
C GLY A 231 -21.45 -27.52 -21.32
N VAL A 232 -21.67 -28.81 -21.58
CA VAL A 232 -21.88 -29.34 -22.95
C VAL A 232 -23.24 -30.03 -23.10
N ARG A 233 -24.32 -29.31 -22.79
CA ARG A 233 -25.71 -29.79 -22.99
C ARG A 233 -26.63 -28.78 -23.70
N ALA A 234 -26.06 -27.76 -24.35
CA ALA A 234 -26.80 -26.68 -25.01
C ALA A 234 -26.59 -26.58 -26.54
N VAL A 235 -25.80 -27.47 -27.17
CA VAL A 235 -25.60 -27.48 -28.64
C VAL A 235 -25.53 -28.90 -29.22
N GLN A 236 -26.59 -29.72 -29.09
CA GLN A 236 -26.69 -30.97 -29.86
C GLN A 236 -28.10 -31.59 -30.04
N MET A 237 -29.09 -30.85 -30.56
CA MET A 237 -30.35 -31.45 -31.09
C MET A 237 -31.02 -30.62 -32.23
N VAL A 238 -30.29 -30.34 -33.32
CA VAL A 238 -30.90 -30.03 -34.64
C VAL A 238 -29.99 -30.59 -35.75
N GLY A 239 -30.56 -31.09 -36.85
CA GLY A 239 -29.84 -31.28 -38.12
C GLY A 239 -29.25 -32.66 -38.39
N ARG A 240 -29.96 -33.45 -39.21
CA ARG A 240 -29.40 -34.55 -40.04
C ARG A 240 -29.65 -34.21 -41.50
N ALA A 241 -28.61 -33.96 -42.30
CA ALA A 241 -28.63 -34.13 -43.77
C ALA A 241 -27.20 -34.06 -44.36
N ASN A 242 -26.92 -35.02 -45.26
CA ASN A 242 -26.02 -35.05 -46.42
C ASN A 242 -24.55 -34.53 -46.42
N ASP A 243 -23.70 -35.43 -46.95
CA ASP A 243 -22.62 -35.28 -47.95
C ASP A 243 -21.21 -34.70 -47.63
N HIS A 244 -20.27 -35.66 -47.57
CA HIS A 244 -19.02 -35.73 -48.35
C HIS A 244 -18.09 -34.51 -48.46
N HIS A 245 -17.07 -34.46 -47.58
CA HIS A 245 -15.70 -34.02 -47.95
C HIS A 245 -14.65 -34.78 -47.10
N PRO A 246 -13.40 -34.96 -47.58
CA PRO A 246 -12.33 -35.64 -46.84
C PRO A 246 -11.75 -34.78 -45.70
N PRO A 247 -11.10 -35.39 -44.69
CA PRO A 247 -10.61 -34.67 -43.52
C PRO A 247 -9.37 -33.81 -43.82
N PRO A 248 -9.27 -32.57 -43.27
CA PRO A 248 -8.07 -31.76 -43.39
C PRO A 248 -6.96 -32.25 -42.45
N THR A 249 -5.75 -32.42 -42.99
CA THR A 249 -4.54 -32.77 -42.21
C THR A 249 -4.07 -31.57 -41.39
N PHE A 250 -4.04 -31.68 -40.07
CA PHE A 250 -3.64 -30.57 -39.20
C PHE A 250 -2.18 -30.72 -38.71
N THR A 251 -1.25 -30.04 -39.37
CA THR A 251 0.13 -29.87 -38.89
C THR A 251 0.21 -28.73 -37.86
N PRO A 252 0.85 -28.91 -36.70
CA PRO A 252 1.05 -27.81 -35.75
C PRO A 252 2.03 -26.76 -36.30
N PRO A 253 1.89 -25.48 -35.94
CA PRO A 253 2.82 -24.43 -36.35
C PRO A 253 4.20 -24.60 -35.69
N GLU A 254 5.28 -24.38 -36.45
CA GLU A 254 6.63 -24.28 -35.89
C GLU A 254 6.83 -22.95 -35.13
N LEU A 255 7.59 -23.01 -34.04
CA LEU A 255 8.12 -21.80 -33.38
C LEU A 255 9.22 -21.17 -34.25
N PRO A 256 9.25 -19.83 -34.41
CA PRO A 256 10.33 -19.17 -35.15
C PRO A 256 11.68 -19.37 -34.43
N LYS A 257 12.69 -19.83 -35.18
CA LYS A 257 14.02 -20.16 -34.67
C LYS A 257 14.81 -18.87 -34.37
N MET A 258 15.52 -18.84 -33.25
CA MET A 258 16.40 -17.72 -32.87
C MET A 258 17.43 -17.42 -33.96
N VAL A 259 17.60 -16.13 -34.29
CA VAL A 259 18.70 -15.69 -35.17
C VAL A 259 20.01 -15.77 -34.38
N HIS A 260 20.95 -16.61 -34.84
CA HIS A 260 22.32 -16.61 -34.32
C HIS A 260 23.06 -15.34 -34.79
N VAL A 261 23.39 -14.45 -33.86
CA VAL A 261 24.39 -13.41 -34.10
C VAL A 261 25.77 -14.08 -34.12
N ARG A 262 26.37 -14.15 -35.31
CA ARG A 262 27.62 -14.86 -35.57
C ARG A 262 28.83 -14.00 -35.18
N GLY A 263 29.20 -14.03 -33.89
CA GLY A 263 30.47 -13.49 -33.42
C GLY A 263 31.61 -14.46 -33.68
N GLU A 264 32.48 -14.16 -34.66
CA GLU A 264 33.73 -14.90 -34.87
C GLU A 264 34.90 -14.20 -34.17
N ILE A 265 35.71 -15.01 -33.46
CA ILE A 265 36.89 -14.56 -32.73
C ILE A 265 38.10 -14.69 -33.66
N SER A 266 38.91 -13.64 -33.75
CA SER A 266 40.31 -13.71 -34.22
C SER A 266 41.18 -12.81 -33.33
N ARG A 267 42.49 -13.09 -33.32
CA ARG A 267 43.48 -12.51 -32.39
C ARG A 267 44.47 -11.60 -33.12
N GLU A 268 45.37 -11.00 -32.32
CA GLU A 268 46.64 -10.36 -32.74
C GLU A 268 46.50 -9.01 -33.46
N ARG A 269 47.48 -8.10 -33.43
CA ARG A 269 48.38 -7.64 -32.34
C ARG A 269 49.09 -6.35 -32.83
N ASP A 270 49.81 -5.69 -31.93
CA ASP A 270 50.88 -4.71 -32.17
C ASP A 270 50.53 -3.29 -32.70
N ASP A 271 51.35 -2.36 -32.23
CA ASP A 271 51.37 -0.88 -32.38
C ASP A 271 52.39 -0.46 -33.49
N PRO A 272 52.76 0.82 -33.76
CA PRO A 272 52.10 2.11 -33.48
C PRO A 272 52.16 3.14 -34.65
N ASN A 273 51.60 4.35 -34.41
CA ASN A 273 52.13 5.68 -34.84
C ASN A 273 51.83 6.29 -36.24
N ALA A 274 52.01 7.63 -36.31
CA ALA A 274 52.30 8.50 -37.48
C ALA A 274 51.18 9.10 -38.41
N MET A 275 50.73 10.31 -38.01
CA MET A 275 50.66 11.57 -38.82
C MET A 275 49.76 11.79 -40.08
N ARG A 276 49.08 12.98 -40.04
CA ARG A 276 48.78 13.95 -41.15
C ARG A 276 47.75 13.48 -42.21
N ASN A 277 46.96 14.34 -42.88
CA ASN A 277 46.81 15.80 -43.05
C ASN A 277 45.28 16.08 -43.32
N HIS A 278 44.65 17.27 -43.36
CA HIS A 278 45.05 18.69 -43.45
C HIS A 278 43.86 19.63 -43.06
N ARG A 279 44.13 20.91 -42.70
CA ARG A 279 43.38 22.21 -42.91
C ARG A 279 41.83 22.22 -43.13
N ASN A 280 41.00 23.18 -42.70
CA ASN A 280 41.02 24.47 -41.94
C ASN A 280 39.56 24.70 -41.46
N SER A 281 39.17 25.36 -40.35
CA SER A 281 39.56 26.62 -39.67
C SER A 281 38.96 27.91 -40.26
N ILE A 282 38.32 28.72 -39.40
CA ILE A 282 37.68 30.06 -39.61
C ILE A 282 36.39 30.04 -40.49
N GLY A 283 35.30 30.76 -40.18
CA GLY A 283 34.95 31.60 -39.02
C GLY A 283 33.67 32.43 -39.27
N MET A 284 33.00 32.94 -38.22
CA MET A 284 31.77 33.75 -38.32
C MET A 284 32.05 35.23 -38.64
N THR A 285 31.22 35.89 -39.47
CA THR A 285 30.38 37.08 -39.10
C THR A 285 29.70 37.80 -40.28
N MET A 286 28.42 38.20 -40.08
CA MET A 286 27.67 39.31 -40.75
C MET A 286 27.43 39.25 -42.30
N MET A 287 26.39 39.84 -42.91
CA MET A 287 25.21 40.61 -42.43
C MET A 287 24.06 40.63 -43.48
N ASN A 288 22.81 40.74 -43.02
CA ASN A 288 21.59 41.22 -43.73
C ASN A 288 21.10 40.44 -44.99
N SER A 289 19.78 40.36 -45.30
CA SER A 289 18.75 41.39 -45.11
C SER A 289 17.29 40.90 -45.01
N THR A 290 16.51 41.61 -44.18
CA THR A 290 15.04 41.88 -44.27
C THR A 290 14.01 40.77 -44.54
N LYS A 291 13.12 40.55 -43.55
CA LYS A 291 11.69 40.96 -43.64
C LYS A 291 11.10 41.19 -42.24
N GLN A 292 10.09 42.05 -42.12
CA GLN A 292 9.55 42.55 -40.86
C GLN A 292 8.21 41.88 -40.48
N VAL A 293 7.96 41.73 -39.18
CA VAL A 293 6.62 41.64 -38.57
C VAL A 293 6.65 42.47 -37.29
N ASN A 294 5.61 43.28 -37.03
CA ASN A 294 5.64 44.32 -35.99
C ASN A 294 4.74 43.97 -34.78
N LYS A 295 5.12 44.43 -33.57
CA LYS A 295 4.38 44.19 -32.32
C LYS A 295 3.23 45.19 -32.13
N VAL A 296 2.10 44.75 -31.57
CA VAL A 296 1.14 45.62 -30.86
C VAL A 296 0.57 44.92 -29.62
N LYS A 297 0.69 45.56 -28.46
CA LYS A 297 -0.29 45.51 -27.35
C LYS A 297 -0.93 46.91 -27.28
N PRO A 298 -2.13 47.06 -26.69
CA PRO A 298 -2.18 47.94 -25.52
C PRO A 298 -3.11 47.42 -24.41
N ASN A 299 -3.41 48.28 -23.43
CA ASN A 299 -3.94 47.94 -22.11
C ASN A 299 -5.27 48.68 -21.80
N VAL A 300 -5.90 48.35 -20.67
CA VAL A 300 -7.14 48.96 -20.15
C VAL A 300 -6.97 50.44 -19.76
N ASN A 301 -7.95 51.31 -20.06
CA ASN A 301 -8.40 52.34 -19.09
C ASN A 301 -9.78 53.01 -19.35
N ARG A 302 -10.21 53.79 -18.36
CA ARG A 302 -11.58 54.19 -17.95
C ARG A 302 -11.91 55.67 -18.24
N ALA A 303 -13.20 56.02 -18.47
CA ALA A 303 -13.98 57.08 -17.78
C ALA A 303 -14.99 57.90 -18.63
N THR A 304 -16.10 58.34 -17.97
CA THR A 304 -17.06 59.43 -18.32
C THR A 304 -17.87 59.34 -19.64
N ASN A 305 -19.10 59.84 -19.82
CA ASN A 305 -20.26 60.34 -19.02
C ASN A 305 -21.47 60.41 -20.03
N ASP A 306 -22.73 60.83 -19.85
CA ASP A 306 -23.68 61.34 -18.81
C ASP A 306 -25.10 61.25 -19.47
N SER A 307 -26.29 61.54 -18.91
CA SER A 307 -26.93 61.57 -17.57
C SER A 307 -28.45 61.89 -17.79
N LEU A 308 -29.35 61.74 -16.79
CA LEU A 308 -30.43 62.73 -16.50
C LEU A 308 -31.27 62.39 -15.24
N SER A 309 -31.67 63.42 -14.49
CA SER A 309 -32.84 63.53 -13.58
C SER A 309 -32.85 62.83 -12.19
N SER A 310 -33.49 63.50 -11.23
CA SER A 310 -33.72 63.14 -9.80
C SER A 310 -35.04 63.82 -9.33
N PRO A 311 -35.41 64.01 -8.03
CA PRO A 311 -34.99 63.38 -6.75
C PRO A 311 -36.17 62.96 -5.82
N ASN A 312 -35.91 62.22 -4.72
CA ASN A 312 -36.28 62.62 -3.33
C ASN A 312 -36.03 61.55 -2.22
N GLN A 313 -36.07 62.02 -0.97
CA GLN A 313 -35.84 61.38 0.34
C GLN A 313 -37.15 60.93 1.05
N PRO A 314 -37.17 60.33 2.27
CA PRO A 314 -36.17 59.46 2.98
C PRO A 314 -36.78 58.27 3.80
N TYR A 315 -35.91 57.57 4.56
CA TYR A 315 -36.06 57.17 5.99
C TYR A 315 -36.34 55.70 6.43
N ASN A 316 -35.72 55.38 7.58
CA ASN A 316 -35.89 54.25 8.53
C ASN A 316 -35.48 52.78 8.18
N GLN A 317 -34.54 52.28 8.98
CA GLN A 317 -34.34 50.88 9.40
C GLN A 317 -34.73 50.75 10.89
N ARG A 318 -35.27 49.61 11.38
CA ARG A 318 -35.15 49.16 12.80
C ARG A 318 -35.63 47.70 13.03
N PRO A 319 -35.30 47.05 14.18
CA PRO A 319 -35.09 45.59 14.23
C PRO A 319 -35.66 44.86 15.50
N THR A 320 -35.05 43.73 15.87
CA THR A 320 -34.88 43.16 17.25
C THR A 320 -36.06 42.51 18.02
N SER A 321 -36.03 41.17 18.05
CA SER A 321 -35.90 40.29 19.25
C SER A 321 -36.96 40.22 20.40
N ARG A 322 -37.20 38.95 20.81
CA ARG A 322 -37.28 38.41 22.20
C ARG A 322 -38.65 38.35 22.93
N SER A 323 -38.84 37.19 23.60
CA SER A 323 -39.54 36.96 24.89
C SER A 323 -40.99 36.42 24.94
N SER A 324 -41.13 35.39 25.80
CA SER A 324 -42.25 35.07 26.71
C SER A 324 -43.62 34.61 26.16
N GLY A 325 -43.97 33.38 26.54
CA GLY A 325 -45.22 32.71 26.19
C GLY A 325 -46.46 33.12 27.00
N GLY A 326 -47.59 32.49 26.64
CA GLY A 326 -48.90 32.69 27.25
C GLY A 326 -49.84 31.49 27.02
N THR A 327 -50.42 31.00 28.11
CA THR A 327 -51.54 30.05 28.22
C THR A 327 -52.87 30.70 27.73
N ASN A 328 -53.98 30.03 27.39
CA ASN A 328 -54.39 28.62 27.60
C ASN A 328 -55.60 28.19 26.71
N VAL A 329 -55.77 26.87 26.51
CA VAL A 329 -57.05 26.08 26.54
C VAL A 329 -58.11 26.16 25.41
N ASN A 330 -58.40 24.98 24.83
CA ASN A 330 -59.67 24.46 24.25
C ASN A 330 -60.25 25.04 22.92
N ASN A 331 -60.94 24.26 22.06
CA ASN A 331 -61.21 22.79 22.01
C ASN A 331 -61.55 22.31 20.57
N ASN A 332 -61.58 20.98 20.40
CA ASN A 332 -62.53 20.19 19.60
C ASN A 332 -62.17 19.78 18.14
N GLY A 333 -62.12 18.46 17.89
CA GLY A 333 -62.28 17.82 16.58
C GLY A 333 -61.04 17.79 15.65
N GLY A 334 -60.44 16.66 15.28
CA GLY A 334 -60.69 15.26 15.67
C GLY A 334 -60.84 14.33 14.46
N LEU A 335 -59.73 13.76 13.97
CA LEU A 335 -59.71 12.62 13.05
C LEU A 335 -58.43 11.80 13.30
N GLN A 336 -58.59 10.50 13.50
CA GLN A 336 -57.57 9.63 14.09
C GLN A 336 -57.15 8.55 13.08
N VAL A 337 -55.86 8.49 12.74
CA VAL A 337 -55.25 7.37 12.00
C VAL A 337 -54.18 6.78 12.92
N GLY A 338 -54.48 5.61 13.48
CA GLY A 338 -53.59 4.94 14.43
C GLY A 338 -52.51 4.13 13.72
N ILE A 339 -51.25 4.48 13.96
CA ILE A 339 -50.08 3.61 13.83
C ILE A 339 -49.35 3.66 15.18
N ALA A 340 -48.81 2.54 15.65
CA ALA A 340 -48.37 2.39 17.03
C ALA A 340 -47.11 3.22 17.35
N ASP A 341 -47.24 4.18 18.28
CA ASP A 341 -46.20 5.16 18.64
C ASP A 341 -45.24 4.66 19.74
N ASP A 342 -45.27 3.34 20.02
CA ASP A 342 -44.56 2.70 21.15
C ASP A 342 -43.16 2.18 20.80
N GLN A 343 -42.68 2.33 19.56
CA GLN A 343 -41.31 1.96 19.16
C GLN A 343 -40.31 3.14 19.13
N ALA A 344 -40.78 4.38 19.36
CA ALA A 344 -39.97 5.59 19.22
C ALA A 344 -39.13 5.97 20.46
N LYS A 345 -38.93 5.06 21.43
CA LYS A 345 -38.33 5.38 22.75
C LYS A 345 -37.07 4.61 23.16
N ASP A 346 -36.61 3.63 22.38
CA ASP A 346 -35.36 2.88 22.65
C ASP A 346 -34.18 3.28 21.74
N PHE A 347 -34.28 4.39 20.98
CA PHE A 347 -33.15 4.97 20.25
C PHE A 347 -32.45 6.06 21.08
N ASP A 348 -31.45 5.64 21.85
CA ASP A 348 -30.49 6.48 22.57
C ASP A 348 -29.65 7.36 21.60
N PHE A 349 -30.21 8.49 21.16
CA PHE A 349 -29.54 9.45 20.26
C PHE A 349 -28.23 10.04 20.82
N GLU A 350 -28.02 9.94 22.14
CA GLU A 350 -26.79 10.39 22.82
C GLU A 350 -25.62 9.37 22.77
N LYS A 351 -25.76 8.22 22.08
CA LYS A 351 -24.72 7.17 22.06
C LYS A 351 -24.11 6.83 20.70
N THR A 352 -24.71 7.26 19.59
CA THR A 352 -24.27 6.91 18.22
C THR A 352 -23.22 7.88 17.65
N GLU A 353 -22.13 8.07 18.39
CA GLU A 353 -20.92 8.73 17.89
C GLU A 353 -20.41 8.06 16.59
N MET A 354 -20.23 8.84 15.51
CA MET A 354 -19.60 8.36 14.28
C MET A 354 -18.10 8.13 14.52
N LYS A 355 -17.65 6.87 14.46
CA LYS A 355 -16.25 6.45 14.71
C LYS A 355 -15.52 5.93 13.48
N TYR A 356 -16.27 5.65 12.42
CA TYR A 356 -15.75 5.13 11.15
C TYR A 356 -16.28 5.97 9.99
N ASP A 357 -15.67 5.82 8.82
CA ASP A 357 -16.17 6.41 7.59
C ASP A 357 -17.45 5.72 7.10
N SER A 358 -18.09 6.27 6.06
CA SER A 358 -19.33 5.72 5.47
C SER A 358 -19.24 4.27 4.99
N THR A 359 -18.05 3.78 4.62
CA THR A 359 -17.83 2.38 4.19
C THR A 359 -17.47 1.42 5.35
N GLY A 360 -17.10 1.96 6.52
CA GLY A 360 -16.60 1.19 7.67
C GLY A 360 -15.16 0.68 7.53
N MET A 361 -14.40 1.19 6.55
CA MET A 361 -13.04 0.71 6.22
C MET A 361 -11.93 1.45 6.98
N PHE A 362 -12.21 2.66 7.50
CA PHE A 362 -11.26 3.53 8.19
C PHE A 362 -11.86 4.19 9.43
N HIS A 363 -11.01 4.48 10.43
CA HIS A 363 -11.36 5.31 11.59
C HIS A 363 -11.52 6.77 11.17
N TRP A 364 -12.61 7.39 11.63
CA TRP A 364 -13.00 8.76 11.27
C TRP A 364 -13.06 9.66 12.50
N SER A 365 -12.81 10.96 12.30
CA SER A 365 -13.10 11.99 13.28
C SER A 365 -13.84 13.17 12.64
N PRO A 366 -14.61 13.95 13.43
CA PRO A 366 -15.00 15.30 13.04
C PRO A 366 -13.80 16.13 12.56
N SER A 367 -14.03 17.08 11.67
CA SER A 367 -12.97 17.90 11.09
C SER A 367 -12.30 18.76 12.17
N ARG A 368 -11.02 18.50 12.43
CA ARG A 368 -10.20 19.26 13.39
C ARG A 368 -9.51 20.45 12.69
N ASN A 369 -9.35 21.59 13.35
CA ASN A 369 -8.53 22.67 12.79
C ASN A 369 -7.04 22.26 12.85
N LEU A 370 -6.23 22.84 11.96
CA LEU A 370 -4.80 22.61 11.96
C LEU A 370 -4.16 23.10 13.26
N GLU A 371 -4.55 24.31 13.70
CA GLU A 371 -3.98 24.99 14.86
C GLU A 371 -4.24 24.19 16.17
N ASP A 372 -5.37 23.47 16.29
CA ASP A 372 -5.67 22.54 17.39
C ASP A 372 -4.75 21.31 17.43
N CYS A 373 -4.00 21.07 16.35
CA CYS A 373 -3.14 19.91 16.16
C CYS A 373 -1.65 20.27 16.05
N ILE A 374 -1.32 21.56 16.03
CA ILE A 374 0.06 22.04 16.11
C ILE A 374 0.54 21.91 17.56
N LEU A 375 1.77 21.42 17.74
CA LEU A 375 2.47 21.34 19.01
C LEU A 375 3.69 22.26 18.97
N ASP A 376 3.86 23.08 20.01
CA ASP A 376 5.16 23.69 20.31
C ASP A 376 6.17 22.62 20.75
N ARG A 377 7.46 22.87 20.58
CA ARG A 377 8.54 21.99 21.06
C ARG A 377 8.38 21.58 22.53
N ASN A 378 7.93 22.50 23.39
CA ASN A 378 7.69 22.22 24.82
C ASN A 378 6.45 21.36 25.04
N GLN A 379 5.39 21.54 24.24
CA GLN A 379 4.17 20.73 24.31
C GLN A 379 4.42 19.31 23.81
N ALA A 380 5.19 19.15 22.73
CA ALA A 380 5.66 17.87 22.23
C ALA A 380 6.49 17.14 23.31
N ALA A 381 7.47 17.81 23.94
CA ALA A 381 8.28 17.21 24.99
C ALA A 381 7.49 16.84 26.28
N MET A 382 6.40 17.54 26.59
CA MET A 382 5.48 17.16 27.67
C MET A 382 4.52 16.01 27.27
N THR A 383 4.36 15.75 25.98
CA THR A 383 3.51 14.67 25.48
C THR A 383 4.32 13.38 25.43
N VAL A 384 4.01 12.43 26.31
CA VAL A 384 4.73 11.14 26.40
C VAL A 384 4.36 10.25 25.19
N LEU A 385 5.09 10.43 24.11
CA LEU A 385 4.94 9.72 22.84
C LEU A 385 5.79 8.44 22.83
N ASN A 386 5.16 7.27 22.81
CA ASN A 386 5.80 5.96 22.68
C ASN A 386 4.95 5.09 21.74
N GLY A 387 5.58 4.25 20.90
CA GLY A 387 4.86 3.43 19.91
C GLY A 387 4.22 4.25 18.78
N HIS A 388 4.85 5.36 18.41
CA HIS A 388 4.32 6.36 17.49
C HIS A 388 5.10 6.42 16.17
N VAL A 389 4.54 7.04 15.12
CA VAL A 389 5.22 7.24 13.83
C VAL A 389 5.63 8.70 13.70
N VAL A 390 6.90 8.95 13.41
CA VAL A 390 7.43 10.28 13.06
C VAL A 390 7.48 10.40 11.54
N VAL A 391 7.00 11.52 11.00
CA VAL A 391 7.08 11.83 9.57
C VAL A 391 7.90 13.10 9.39
N CYS A 392 9.18 12.92 9.06
CA CYS A 392 10.13 13.97 8.71
C CYS A 392 9.86 14.44 7.28
N LEU A 393 9.27 15.63 7.12
CA LEU A 393 8.81 16.16 5.85
C LEU A 393 9.68 17.32 5.37
N PHE A 394 10.39 17.10 4.26
CA PHE A 394 11.14 18.13 3.56
C PHE A 394 10.30 18.76 2.46
N ALA A 395 9.80 19.97 2.72
CA ALA A 395 8.94 20.69 1.79
C ALA A 395 9.02 22.20 1.99
N ASP A 396 9.07 22.94 0.89
CA ASP A 396 8.97 24.40 0.86
C ASP A 396 7.49 24.80 0.58
N PRO A 397 7.04 26.03 0.92
CA PRO A 397 5.61 26.40 0.83
C PRO A 397 4.99 26.24 -0.57
N ASP A 398 5.81 26.32 -1.62
CA ASP A 398 5.40 26.21 -3.03
C ASP A 398 5.65 24.82 -3.65
N SER A 399 6.26 23.88 -2.92
CA SER A 399 6.50 22.50 -3.41
C SER A 399 5.19 21.80 -3.83
N PRO A 400 5.22 20.81 -4.76
CA PRO A 400 4.04 20.00 -5.07
C PRO A 400 3.54 19.20 -3.85
N LEU A 401 2.28 18.75 -3.88
CA LEU A 401 1.72 17.90 -2.84
C LEU A 401 2.30 16.48 -2.94
N ILE A 402 2.55 15.79 -1.82
CA ILE A 402 2.83 14.34 -1.81
C ILE A 402 1.53 13.56 -1.62
N GLY A 403 0.53 14.17 -0.96
CA GLY A 403 -0.71 13.50 -0.59
C GLY A 403 -0.53 12.57 0.61
N LEU A 404 -0.04 13.12 1.73
CA LEU A 404 0.19 12.44 3.02
C LEU A 404 -1.03 11.66 3.53
N ARG A 405 -2.24 11.98 3.05
CA ARG A 405 -3.44 11.15 3.24
C ARG A 405 -3.18 9.68 2.87
N ASN A 406 -2.43 9.39 1.81
CA ASN A 406 -2.10 8.02 1.40
C ASN A 406 -1.13 7.30 2.36
N LEU A 407 -0.37 8.05 3.17
CA LEU A 407 0.46 7.50 4.25
C LEU A 407 -0.37 7.25 5.52
N VAL A 408 -1.24 8.19 5.89
CA VAL A 408 -1.98 8.12 7.16
C VAL A 408 -3.23 7.24 7.07
N MET A 409 -3.89 7.16 5.91
CA MET A 409 -5.11 6.37 5.74
C MET A 409 -4.91 4.86 6.01
N PRO A 410 -3.86 4.17 5.51
CA PRO A 410 -3.58 2.78 5.89
C PRO A 410 -3.32 2.60 7.39
N LEU A 411 -2.64 3.57 8.03
CA LEU A 411 -2.41 3.61 9.48
C LEU A 411 -3.69 3.89 10.29
N ARG A 412 -4.84 4.10 9.64
CA ARG A 412 -6.15 4.33 10.23
C ARG A 412 -7.21 3.33 9.74
N ALA A 413 -6.80 2.20 9.16
CA ALA A 413 -7.71 1.13 8.76
C ALA A 413 -8.51 0.55 9.96
N SER A 414 -9.76 0.19 9.73
CA SER A 414 -10.73 -0.20 10.77
C SER A 414 -10.50 -1.58 11.40
N ASN A 415 -9.55 -2.36 10.85
CA ASN A 415 -9.02 -3.62 11.39
C ASN A 415 -7.91 -3.43 12.46
N PHE A 416 -7.70 -2.19 12.90
CA PHE A 416 -7.04 -1.86 14.17
C PHE A 416 -8.08 -1.33 15.17
N HIS A 417 -7.89 -1.61 16.45
CA HIS A 417 -8.64 -0.95 17.52
C HIS A 417 -8.13 0.48 17.72
N TYR A 418 -9.00 1.37 18.21
CA TYR A 418 -8.63 2.78 18.41
C TYR A 418 -7.41 2.96 19.35
N HIS A 419 -7.20 2.04 20.32
CA HIS A 419 -6.02 2.04 21.17
C HIS A 419 -4.74 1.60 20.43
N GLU A 420 -4.82 0.61 19.53
CA GLU A 420 -3.70 0.11 18.71
C GLU A 420 -3.21 1.13 17.65
N LEU A 421 -4.05 2.12 17.28
CA LEU A 421 -3.69 3.14 16.31
C LEU A 421 -2.44 3.94 16.75
N LYS A 422 -1.31 3.75 16.06
CA LYS A 422 -0.07 4.51 16.27
C LYS A 422 -0.31 6.00 16.03
N HIS A 423 0.07 6.86 16.98
CA HIS A 423 -0.04 8.31 16.80
C HIS A 423 0.92 8.77 15.71
N VAL A 424 0.52 9.72 14.86
CA VAL A 424 1.36 10.25 13.77
C VAL A 424 1.77 11.68 14.10
N VAL A 425 3.07 11.94 14.13
CA VAL A 425 3.65 13.27 14.36
C VAL A 425 4.40 13.71 13.10
N ILE A 426 3.90 14.75 12.45
CA ILE A 426 4.52 15.32 11.24
C ILE A 426 5.46 16.45 11.67
N VAL A 427 6.74 16.37 11.30
CA VAL A 427 7.76 17.39 11.59
C VAL A 427 8.14 18.06 10.26
N GLY A 428 7.82 19.35 10.12
CA GLY A 428 8.07 20.09 8.89
C GLY A 428 7.41 21.48 8.87
N SER A 429 7.36 22.09 7.69
CA SER A 429 6.74 23.41 7.47
C SER A 429 5.21 23.35 7.62
N VAL A 430 4.67 24.12 8.58
CA VAL A 430 3.21 24.26 8.77
C VAL A 430 2.52 24.84 7.53
N ASP A 431 3.17 25.74 6.78
CA ASP A 431 2.55 26.38 5.62
C ASP A 431 2.35 25.39 4.47
N TYR A 432 3.26 24.43 4.29
CA TYR A 432 3.05 23.30 3.39
C TYR A 432 1.89 22.43 3.87
N ILE A 433 1.93 22.00 5.14
CA ILE A 433 0.95 21.09 5.75
C ILE A 433 -0.46 21.69 5.73
N ARG A 434 -0.60 23.02 5.84
CA ARG A 434 -1.90 23.72 5.76
C ARG A 434 -2.62 23.51 4.43
N ARG A 435 -1.89 23.26 3.33
CA ARG A 435 -2.47 22.95 2.01
C ARG A 435 -3.01 21.51 1.96
N GLU A 436 -2.29 20.55 2.56
CA GLU A 436 -2.74 19.15 2.63
C GLU A 436 -3.76 18.88 3.76
N TRP A 437 -3.85 19.73 4.78
CA TRP A 437 -4.65 19.47 5.99
C TRP A 437 -6.12 19.13 5.71
N LYS A 438 -6.72 19.72 4.66
CA LYS A 438 -8.09 19.39 4.21
C LYS A 438 -8.29 17.89 3.94
N MET A 439 -7.24 17.16 3.57
CA MET A 439 -7.25 15.71 3.33
C MET A 439 -6.97 14.87 4.60
N LEU A 440 -6.52 15.50 5.69
CA LEU A 440 -6.10 14.85 6.95
C LEU A 440 -7.01 15.15 8.14
N GLN A 441 -7.74 16.27 8.12
CA GLN A 441 -8.56 16.80 9.23
C GLN A 441 -9.57 15.81 9.85
N ASN A 442 -9.99 14.80 9.07
CA ASN A 442 -11.00 13.78 9.43
C ASN A 442 -10.39 12.44 9.89
N LEU A 443 -9.07 12.38 10.10
CA LEU A 443 -8.36 11.21 10.60
C LEU A 443 -7.87 11.48 12.05
N PRO A 444 -8.05 10.55 13.00
CA PRO A 444 -7.69 10.75 14.41
C PRO A 444 -6.19 10.59 14.67
N LYS A 445 -5.74 10.98 15.87
CA LYS A 445 -4.34 10.80 16.35
C LYS A 445 -3.27 11.35 15.37
N ILE A 446 -3.43 12.59 14.93
CA ILE A 446 -2.42 13.33 14.15
C ILE A 446 -2.06 14.60 14.90
N SER A 447 -0.76 14.88 15.01
CA SER A 447 -0.16 16.13 15.49
C SER A 447 0.91 16.64 14.52
N VAL A 448 1.19 17.93 14.56
CA VAL A 448 2.16 18.62 13.71
C VAL A 448 3.15 19.39 14.60
N LEU A 449 4.45 19.18 14.43
CA LEU A 449 5.48 20.01 15.06
C LEU A 449 6.04 20.98 14.01
N ASN A 450 5.87 22.29 14.27
CA ASN A 450 6.44 23.34 13.41
C ASN A 450 7.96 23.39 13.62
N GLY A 451 8.73 22.85 12.69
CA GLY A 451 10.17 22.70 12.84
C GLY A 451 10.84 22.06 11.64
N SER A 452 12.15 21.80 11.74
CA SER A 452 12.94 21.15 10.68
C SER A 452 13.35 19.74 11.12
N PRO A 453 13.23 18.70 10.28
CA PRO A 453 13.78 17.39 10.57
C PRO A 453 15.31 17.34 10.77
N LEU A 454 16.06 18.37 10.36
CA LEU A 454 17.50 18.48 10.63
C LEU A 454 17.78 18.96 12.07
N SER A 455 16.79 19.53 12.75
CA SER A 455 16.91 20.03 14.11
C SER A 455 16.85 18.89 15.14
N ARG A 456 18.02 18.55 15.70
CA ARG A 456 18.13 17.57 16.81
C ARG A 456 17.29 17.94 18.04
N ALA A 457 16.95 19.22 18.22
CA ALA A 457 16.07 19.69 19.29
C ALA A 457 14.60 19.30 19.06
N ASP A 458 14.13 19.35 17.81
CA ASP A 458 12.77 18.96 17.44
C ASP A 458 12.62 17.44 17.39
N LEU A 459 13.63 16.72 16.87
CA LEU A 459 13.71 15.26 16.92
C LEU A 459 13.73 14.69 18.35
N ARG A 460 14.37 15.38 19.31
CA ARG A 460 14.31 15.01 20.74
C ARG A 460 12.95 15.34 21.36
N ALA A 461 12.34 16.46 21.00
CA ALA A 461 11.03 16.86 21.54
C ALA A 461 9.89 15.92 21.13
N VAL A 462 9.97 15.25 19.97
CA VAL A 462 9.02 14.19 19.59
C VAL A 462 9.36 12.81 20.17
N ASN A 463 10.49 12.67 20.88
CA ASN A 463 11.02 11.38 21.37
C ASN A 463 11.26 10.36 20.24
N VAL A 464 12.02 10.74 19.19
CA VAL A 464 12.27 9.85 18.02
C VAL A 464 12.91 8.50 18.39
N ASN A 465 13.59 8.39 19.54
CA ASN A 465 14.11 7.13 20.09
C ASN A 465 13.03 6.16 20.63
N LEU A 466 11.78 6.63 20.77
CA LEU A 466 10.60 5.87 21.17
C LEU A 466 9.57 5.70 20.02
N CYS A 467 9.95 6.03 18.78
CA CYS A 467 9.10 5.80 17.62
C CYS A 467 9.15 4.32 17.15
N ASP A 468 8.05 3.86 16.57
CA ASP A 468 7.96 2.58 15.87
C ASP A 468 8.54 2.65 14.45
N MET A 469 8.48 3.84 13.83
CA MET A 469 9.09 4.13 12.54
C MET A 469 9.26 5.65 12.35
N CYS A 470 10.40 6.06 11.80
CA CYS A 470 10.67 7.41 11.33
C CYS A 470 10.68 7.43 9.79
N CYS A 471 9.63 7.96 9.17
CA CYS A 471 9.56 8.15 7.71
C CYS A 471 10.24 9.45 7.32
N ILE A 472 11.17 9.40 6.37
CA ILE A 472 11.83 10.59 5.80
C ILE A 472 11.34 10.75 4.37
N LEU A 473 10.62 11.86 4.10
CA LEU A 473 9.94 12.13 2.83
C LEU A 473 10.36 13.50 2.28
N SER A 474 10.46 13.62 0.95
CA SER A 474 10.71 14.88 0.25
C SER A 474 9.53 15.23 -0.66
N ALA A 475 9.08 16.47 -0.60
CA ALA A 475 8.18 17.09 -1.57
C ALA A 475 8.94 17.97 -2.59
N LYS A 476 10.25 18.15 -2.41
CA LYS A 476 11.04 19.07 -3.23
C LYS A 476 11.34 18.46 -4.58
N VAL A 477 10.99 19.19 -5.64
CA VAL A 477 11.36 18.86 -7.02
C VAL A 477 12.88 18.91 -7.15
N PRO A 478 13.55 17.87 -7.68
CA PRO A 478 14.99 17.91 -7.93
C PRO A 478 15.36 19.05 -8.89
N SER A 479 16.49 19.72 -8.61
CA SER A 479 17.11 20.63 -9.56
C SER A 479 17.70 19.85 -10.73
N ASN A 480 17.29 20.16 -11.97
CA ASN A 480 17.77 19.50 -13.19
C ASN A 480 19.30 19.50 -13.36
N ASP A 481 20.01 20.40 -12.66
CA ASP A 481 21.45 20.62 -12.84
C ASP A 481 22.32 19.46 -12.29
N ASP A 482 21.85 18.72 -11.28
CA ASP A 482 22.56 17.56 -10.72
C ASP A 482 21.58 16.56 -10.05
N PRO A 483 21.38 15.35 -10.62
CA PRO A 483 20.48 14.34 -10.07
C PRO A 483 21.05 13.60 -8.84
N THR A 484 22.34 13.75 -8.50
CA THR A 484 22.91 13.20 -7.26
C THR A 484 22.46 14.02 -6.05
N LEU A 485 22.29 15.35 -6.22
CA LEU A 485 21.91 16.27 -5.15
C LEU A 485 20.41 16.27 -4.81
N ALA A 486 19.60 15.44 -5.47
CA ALA A 486 18.16 15.32 -5.24
C ALA A 486 17.84 14.92 -3.78
N ASP A 487 18.49 13.89 -3.26
CA ASP A 487 18.15 13.25 -1.99
C ASP A 487 18.91 13.83 -0.77
N LYS A 488 19.67 14.91 -0.97
CA LYS A 488 20.60 15.47 0.03
C LYS A 488 19.96 15.75 1.40
N GLU A 489 18.73 16.28 1.43
CA GLU A 489 18.04 16.59 2.68
C GLU A 489 17.58 15.31 3.41
N ALA A 490 17.18 14.28 2.66
CA ALA A 490 16.74 12.99 3.21
C ALA A 490 17.93 12.16 3.76
N ILE A 491 19.04 12.10 3.02
CA ILE A 491 20.29 11.45 3.46
C ILE A 491 20.83 12.16 4.71
N LEU A 492 20.93 13.50 4.68
CA LEU A 492 21.40 14.28 5.83
C LEU A 492 20.51 14.07 7.07
N ALA A 493 19.18 13.94 6.91
CA ALA A 493 18.29 13.61 8.02
C ALA A 493 18.53 12.21 8.59
N SER A 494 18.68 11.21 7.71
CA SER A 494 18.95 9.82 8.08
C SER A 494 20.26 9.70 8.88
N LEU A 495 21.36 10.23 8.33
CA LEU A 495 22.66 10.28 9.01
C LEU A 495 22.62 11.12 10.30
N ASN A 496 21.87 12.23 10.32
CA ASN A 496 21.73 13.06 11.51
C ASN A 496 21.03 12.31 12.65
N ILE A 497 19.96 11.55 12.37
CA ILE A 497 19.29 10.70 13.35
C ILE A 497 20.20 9.56 13.79
N LYS A 498 20.85 8.85 12.85
CA LYS A 498 21.80 7.76 13.18
C LYS A 498 22.91 8.23 14.13
N ALA A 499 23.41 9.46 13.94
CA ALA A 499 24.43 10.11 14.76
C ALA A 499 23.89 10.86 16.02
N MET A 500 22.67 10.55 16.49
CA MET A 500 22.16 11.02 17.78
C MET A 500 22.38 9.97 18.89
N THR A 501 22.59 10.45 20.10
CA THR A 501 22.56 9.66 21.34
C THR A 501 21.43 10.15 22.25
N PHE A 502 20.91 9.24 23.08
CA PHE A 502 19.81 9.47 23.99
C PHE A 502 20.14 8.91 25.38
N ASP A 503 19.90 9.69 26.42
CA ASP A 503 20.18 9.28 27.80
C ASP A 503 19.04 8.42 28.36
N ASP A 504 19.36 7.24 28.91
CA ASP A 504 18.38 6.27 29.46
C ASP A 504 17.60 6.78 30.68
N THR A 505 17.91 7.97 31.20
CA THR A 505 17.33 8.54 32.43
C THR A 505 15.80 8.68 32.36
N ILE A 506 15.22 8.87 31.16
CA ILE A 506 13.76 8.93 30.97
C ILE A 506 13.08 7.58 31.27
N GLY A 507 13.77 6.45 31.11
CA GLY A 507 13.23 5.11 31.38
C GLY A 507 13.20 4.70 32.86
N VAL A 508 13.93 5.42 33.74
CA VAL A 508 14.16 5.00 35.14
C VAL A 508 13.23 5.72 36.14
N LEU A 509 12.69 6.89 35.77
CA LEU A 509 11.90 7.75 36.66
C LEU A 509 10.56 7.14 37.13
N SER A 510 10.11 6.01 36.57
CA SER A 510 8.93 5.27 37.03
C SER A 510 9.23 4.22 38.13
N GLN A 511 10.50 3.85 38.34
CA GLN A 511 10.89 2.84 39.36
C GLN A 511 11.48 3.45 40.64
N ALA A 512 12.03 4.66 40.58
CA ALA A 512 12.81 5.29 41.65
C ALA A 512 12.05 5.69 42.94
N ASN A 513 10.79 5.26 43.10
CA ASN A 513 9.91 5.63 44.22
C ASN A 513 9.35 4.43 45.02
N ASN A 514 9.84 3.20 44.76
CA ASN A 514 9.24 1.97 45.31
C ASN A 514 10.15 1.14 46.26
N GLU A 515 11.11 1.78 46.94
CA GLU A 515 11.97 1.15 47.96
C GLU A 515 11.33 1.08 49.37
N GLN A 516 9.99 1.21 49.48
CA GLN A 516 9.26 0.91 50.72
C GLN A 516 8.20 -0.16 50.44
N GLY A 517 8.59 -1.42 50.66
CA GLY A 517 7.76 -2.57 50.31
C GLY A 517 6.49 -2.69 51.15
N ASN A 518 5.33 -2.66 50.49
CA ASN A 518 4.08 -3.22 51.00
C ASN A 518 3.14 -3.63 49.86
N LEU A 519 2.63 -4.86 49.94
CA LEU A 519 1.40 -5.37 49.32
C LEU A 519 1.08 -4.90 47.87
N THR A 520 1.48 -5.69 46.88
CA THR A 520 1.03 -5.53 45.49
C THR A 520 -0.48 -5.75 45.36
N ALA A 521 -1.24 -4.69 45.08
CA ALA A 521 -2.65 -4.79 44.73
C ALA A 521 -2.82 -5.38 43.32
N VAL A 522 -3.58 -6.47 43.19
CA VAL A 522 -3.90 -7.10 41.90
C VAL A 522 -4.94 -6.23 41.18
N GLY A 523 -4.58 -5.61 40.04
CA GLY A 523 -5.56 -4.87 39.24
C GLY A 523 -5.03 -3.88 38.18
N SER A 524 -3.76 -3.46 38.25
CA SER A 524 -3.19 -2.54 37.25
C SER A 524 -2.69 -3.28 35.99
N PRO A 525 -3.04 -2.84 34.76
CA PRO A 525 -2.48 -3.42 33.55
C PRO A 525 -0.99 -3.07 33.43
N ILE A 526 -0.16 -4.07 33.14
CA ILE A 526 1.27 -3.86 32.90
C ILE A 526 1.43 -3.22 31.51
N VAL A 527 1.54 -1.88 31.49
CA VAL A 527 1.99 -1.16 30.30
C VAL A 527 3.47 -1.46 30.11
N LEU A 528 3.77 -2.32 29.14
CA LEU A 528 5.14 -2.69 28.80
C LEU A 528 5.85 -1.49 28.14
N GLN A 529 6.40 -0.58 28.95
CA GLN A 529 7.11 0.60 28.45
C GLN A 529 8.32 0.15 27.63
N ARG A 530 8.22 0.30 26.30
CA ARG A 530 9.30 0.00 25.36
C ARG A 530 10.54 0.81 25.74
N ARG A 531 11.66 0.11 26.00
CA ARG A 531 12.98 0.76 26.11
C ARG A 531 13.31 1.41 24.78
N GLY A 532 13.68 2.68 24.82
CA GLY A 532 14.07 3.43 23.63
C GLY A 532 15.43 3.02 23.11
N SER A 533 15.72 3.42 21.86
CA SER A 533 17.04 3.22 21.27
C SER A 533 18.03 4.25 21.83
N VAL A 534 18.96 3.80 22.69
CA VAL A 534 20.05 4.62 23.28
C VAL A 534 20.91 5.28 22.19
N TYR A 535 21.14 4.54 21.11
CA TYR A 535 21.86 4.99 19.92
C TYR A 535 20.89 5.22 18.76
N GLY A 536 21.04 6.34 18.07
CA GLY A 536 20.25 6.72 16.91
C GLY A 536 20.35 5.73 15.74
N ALA A 537 21.47 5.02 15.62
CA ALA A 537 21.65 3.94 14.65
C ALA A 537 20.61 2.81 14.78
N ASN A 538 20.02 2.64 15.97
CA ASN A 538 19.01 1.62 16.27
C ASN A 538 17.58 2.20 16.18
N VAL A 539 17.38 3.41 15.67
CA VAL A 539 16.05 3.98 15.41
C VAL A 539 15.49 3.38 14.11
N PRO A 540 14.30 2.74 14.12
CA PRO A 540 13.68 2.25 12.90
C PRO A 540 13.31 3.44 11.99
N MET A 541 13.87 3.47 10.79
CA MET A 541 13.63 4.55 9.83
C MET A 541 13.50 4.02 8.41
N ILE A 542 12.73 4.73 7.59
CA ILE A 542 12.56 4.45 6.15
C ILE A 542 12.69 5.76 5.37
N THR A 543 13.64 5.78 4.44
CA THR A 543 14.03 6.97 3.66
C THR A 543 13.50 6.83 2.24
N GLU A 544 12.70 7.80 1.78
CA GLU A 544 12.40 7.93 0.36
C GLU A 544 13.64 8.39 -0.41
N LEU A 545 13.89 7.76 -1.56
CA LEU A 545 14.93 8.17 -2.51
C LEU A 545 14.32 8.41 -3.90
N VAL A 546 14.81 9.44 -4.57
CA VAL A 546 14.50 9.77 -5.97
C VAL A 546 15.52 9.11 -6.90
N ASN A 547 16.80 9.03 -6.50
CA ASN A 547 17.87 8.44 -7.29
C ASN A 547 18.36 7.13 -6.65
N ASP A 548 18.35 6.04 -7.41
CA ASP A 548 18.73 4.71 -6.93
C ASP A 548 20.20 4.66 -6.45
N SER A 549 21.12 5.33 -7.15
CA SER A 549 22.56 5.34 -6.80
C SER A 549 22.86 6.06 -5.48
N ASN A 550 21.92 6.86 -4.95
CA ASN A 550 22.08 7.56 -3.68
C ASN A 550 21.89 6.64 -2.46
N VAL A 551 21.45 5.39 -2.65
CA VAL A 551 21.18 4.44 -1.55
C VAL A 551 22.41 4.11 -0.71
N GLN A 552 23.60 4.08 -1.33
CA GLN A 552 24.89 3.80 -0.69
C GLN A 552 25.16 4.75 0.48
N PHE A 553 24.80 6.04 0.35
CA PHE A 553 25.08 7.06 1.36
C PHE A 553 24.25 6.96 2.66
N LEU A 554 23.36 5.96 2.78
CA LEU A 554 22.53 5.78 3.96
C LEU A 554 23.23 5.00 5.09
N ASP A 555 24.04 4.00 4.76
CA ASP A 555 24.83 3.21 5.71
C ASP A 555 26.33 3.47 5.51
N GLN A 556 27.17 3.11 6.48
CA GLN A 556 28.62 3.40 6.47
C GLN A 556 29.47 2.16 6.75
N ASP A 557 28.83 1.01 6.82
CA ASP A 557 29.34 -0.31 7.20
C ASP A 557 29.14 -1.34 6.05
N ASP A 558 29.05 -0.81 4.83
CA ASP A 558 28.67 -1.50 3.60
C ASP A 558 29.82 -1.42 2.58
N ASP A 559 29.98 -2.46 1.76
CA ASP A 559 30.95 -2.49 0.66
C ASP A 559 30.36 -1.72 -0.55
N ASP A 560 30.58 -0.41 -0.61
CA ASP A 560 30.05 0.49 -1.65
C ASP A 560 30.62 0.18 -3.06
N ASP A 561 29.88 -0.61 -3.84
CA ASP A 561 30.09 -0.80 -5.29
C ASP A 561 28.94 -0.13 -6.08
N PRO A 562 29.20 0.95 -6.85
CA PRO A 562 28.17 1.71 -7.55
C PRO A 562 27.53 0.97 -8.74
N ASP A 563 28.11 -0.15 -9.21
CA ASP A 563 27.50 -1.01 -10.23
C ASP A 563 26.47 -1.99 -9.61
N THR A 564 26.28 -1.97 -8.28
CA THR A 564 25.31 -2.81 -7.56
C THR A 564 23.87 -2.34 -7.81
N GLU A 565 23.05 -3.19 -8.41
CA GLU A 565 21.60 -2.93 -8.55
C GLU A 565 20.94 -2.67 -7.18
N LEU A 566 20.07 -1.65 -7.09
CA LEU A 566 19.40 -1.19 -5.86
C LEU A 566 18.92 -2.33 -4.96
N TYR A 567 18.33 -3.39 -5.54
CA TYR A 567 17.74 -4.48 -4.76
C TYR A 567 18.76 -5.37 -4.04
N LEU A 568 20.03 -5.36 -4.45
CA LEU A 568 21.13 -6.07 -3.82
C LEU A 568 21.75 -5.28 -2.66
N THR A 569 21.57 -3.95 -2.64
CA THR A 569 22.11 -3.07 -1.60
C THR A 569 21.48 -3.35 -0.23
N GLN A 570 22.27 -3.28 0.83
CA GLN A 570 21.76 -3.58 2.17
C GLN A 570 20.67 -2.61 2.65
N PRO A 571 20.73 -1.28 2.44
CA PRO A 571 19.70 -0.38 2.96
C PRO A 571 18.33 -0.67 2.35
N PHE A 572 18.30 -1.20 1.12
CA PHE A 572 17.10 -1.75 0.52
C PHE A 572 16.74 -3.13 1.08
N ALA A 573 17.68 -4.08 1.16
CA ALA A 573 17.44 -5.43 1.71
C ALA A 573 16.94 -5.43 3.18
N CYS A 574 17.28 -4.39 3.94
CA CYS A 574 16.82 -4.13 5.30
C CYS A 574 15.54 -3.27 5.38
N GLY A 575 15.08 -2.70 4.26
CA GLY A 575 13.87 -1.86 4.20
C GLY A 575 14.00 -0.49 4.85
N THR A 576 15.24 0.02 5.00
CA THR A 576 15.51 1.39 5.46
C THR A 576 15.52 2.42 4.32
N ALA A 577 15.53 1.95 3.07
CA ALA A 577 15.44 2.75 1.85
C ALA A 577 14.24 2.31 1.00
N PHE A 578 13.59 3.26 0.32
CA PHE A 578 12.55 3.00 -0.67
C PHE A 578 12.64 3.98 -1.83
N ALA A 579 12.96 3.50 -3.02
CA ALA A 579 13.02 4.31 -4.24
C ALA A 579 11.78 4.11 -5.13
N VAL A 580 11.41 5.14 -5.89
CA VAL A 580 10.20 5.12 -6.74
C VAL A 580 10.40 4.26 -8.01
N SER A 581 11.64 3.95 -8.38
CA SER A 581 12.05 3.05 -9.46
C SER A 581 11.39 1.67 -9.39
N VAL A 582 11.34 1.05 -8.20
CA VAL A 582 10.85 -0.33 -8.02
C VAL A 582 9.40 -0.54 -8.47
N LEU A 583 8.62 0.54 -8.52
CA LEU A 583 7.23 0.55 -8.96
C LEU A 583 7.05 0.41 -10.48
N ASP A 584 8.09 0.54 -11.31
CA ASP A 584 7.95 0.36 -12.78
C ASP A 584 7.67 -1.08 -13.18
N SER A 585 8.18 -2.05 -12.40
CA SER A 585 7.89 -3.47 -12.59
C SER A 585 6.38 -3.75 -12.60
N LEU A 586 5.59 -3.02 -11.79
CA LEU A 586 4.14 -3.15 -11.68
C LEU A 586 3.38 -2.89 -12.98
N MET A 587 3.93 -2.11 -13.94
CA MET A 587 3.29 -1.96 -15.26
C MET A 587 3.26 -3.31 -15.99
N SER A 588 4.36 -4.08 -15.92
CA SER A 588 4.41 -5.42 -16.50
C SER A 588 3.57 -6.43 -15.71
N THR A 589 3.59 -6.37 -14.37
CA THR A 589 2.79 -7.25 -13.50
C THR A 589 1.29 -7.05 -13.74
N THR A 590 0.84 -5.80 -13.85
CA THR A 590 -0.57 -5.44 -14.08
C THR A 590 -1.03 -5.84 -15.48
N TYR A 591 -0.17 -5.67 -16.49
CA TYR A 591 -0.46 -6.17 -17.85
C TYR A 591 -0.73 -7.68 -17.85
N PHE A 592 0.20 -8.50 -17.35
CA PHE A 592 0.03 -9.96 -17.31
C PHE A 592 -1.02 -10.44 -16.29
N ASN A 593 -1.32 -9.66 -15.25
CA ASN A 593 -2.23 -10.03 -14.17
C ASN A 593 -2.99 -8.83 -13.61
N GLN A 594 -4.15 -8.52 -14.22
CA GLN A 594 -5.13 -7.51 -13.77
C GLN A 594 -5.46 -7.61 -12.26
N ASN A 595 -5.52 -8.84 -11.72
CA ASN A 595 -5.86 -9.05 -10.30
C ASN A 595 -4.68 -8.80 -9.35
N ALA A 596 -3.44 -8.73 -9.83
CA ALA A 596 -2.26 -8.47 -8.98
C ALA A 596 -2.28 -7.06 -8.39
N LEU A 597 -2.57 -6.03 -9.20
CA LEU A 597 -2.67 -4.65 -8.71
C LEU A 597 -3.78 -4.51 -7.66
N THR A 598 -4.95 -5.11 -7.91
CA THR A 598 -6.07 -5.10 -6.97
C THR A 598 -5.73 -5.78 -5.64
N LEU A 599 -4.98 -6.88 -5.65
CA LEU A 599 -4.47 -7.54 -4.45
C LEU A 599 -3.45 -6.68 -3.70
N ILE A 600 -2.47 -6.09 -4.40
CA ILE A 600 -1.45 -5.21 -3.81
C ILE A 600 -2.12 -3.99 -3.17
N ARG A 601 -3.01 -3.30 -3.89
CA ARG A 601 -3.78 -2.16 -3.38
C ARG A 601 -4.60 -2.55 -2.15
N SER A 602 -5.31 -3.68 -2.18
CA SER A 602 -6.07 -4.18 -1.03
C SER A 602 -5.21 -4.42 0.21
N LEU A 603 -3.97 -4.89 0.02
CA LEU A 603 -3.02 -5.17 1.09
C LEU A 603 -2.38 -3.89 1.66
N ILE A 604 -1.99 -2.92 0.83
CA ILE A 604 -1.23 -1.74 1.28
C ILE A 604 -2.08 -0.54 1.68
N THR A 605 -3.22 -0.32 1.03
CA THR A 605 -4.07 0.87 1.29
C THR A 605 -4.86 0.77 2.59
N GLY A 606 -4.88 -0.40 3.23
CA GLY A 606 -5.84 -0.70 4.30
C GLY A 606 -7.25 -0.97 3.79
N GLY A 607 -7.43 -1.17 2.47
CA GLY A 607 -8.69 -1.58 1.84
C GLY A 607 -9.48 -0.43 1.20
N ALA A 608 -8.85 0.41 0.39
CA ALA A 608 -9.58 1.37 -0.44
C ALA A 608 -10.48 0.64 -1.47
N THR A 609 -11.80 0.70 -1.29
CA THR A 609 -12.78 0.13 -2.22
C THR A 609 -13.06 1.10 -3.39
N PRO A 610 -13.47 0.61 -4.58
CA PRO A 610 -13.91 1.49 -5.68
C PRO A 610 -15.03 2.46 -5.27
N GLU A 611 -15.94 2.02 -4.38
CA GLU A 611 -16.96 2.85 -3.75
C GLU A 611 -16.36 4.06 -3.01
N LEU A 612 -15.33 3.83 -2.19
CA LEU A 612 -14.63 4.92 -1.50
C LEU A 612 -13.92 5.84 -2.50
N GLU A 613 -13.32 5.31 -3.57
CA GLU A 613 -12.69 6.12 -4.61
C GLU A 613 -13.70 7.04 -5.33
N LEU A 614 -14.92 6.57 -5.56
CA LEU A 614 -16.02 7.38 -6.12
C LEU A 614 -16.47 8.49 -5.15
N ILE A 615 -16.67 8.18 -3.87
CA ILE A 615 -17.00 9.18 -2.84
C ILE A 615 -15.92 10.28 -2.76
N LEU A 616 -14.65 9.91 -2.92
CA LEU A 616 -13.54 10.86 -2.96
C LEU A 616 -13.51 11.68 -4.26
N ALA A 617 -13.86 11.08 -5.40
CA ALA A 617 -13.99 11.76 -6.69
C ALA A 617 -15.14 12.79 -6.72
N GLU A 618 -16.22 12.59 -5.95
CA GLU A 618 -17.25 13.62 -5.71
C GLU A 618 -16.70 14.89 -5.00
N GLY A 619 -15.45 14.88 -4.53
CA GLY A 619 -14.87 15.96 -3.72
C GLY A 619 -15.39 16.00 -2.29
N ALA A 620 -16.12 14.96 -1.86
CA ALA A 620 -16.77 14.88 -0.55
C ALA A 620 -15.79 14.85 0.64
N GLY A 621 -14.57 14.38 0.40
CA GLY A 621 -13.66 13.96 1.46
C GLY A 621 -14.13 12.67 2.16
N LEU A 622 -13.52 12.35 3.30
CA LEU A 622 -13.91 11.19 4.10
C LEU A 622 -15.16 11.54 4.93
N ARG A 623 -16.34 11.13 4.48
CA ARG A 623 -17.61 11.29 5.21
C ARG A 623 -17.69 10.28 6.37
N GLY A 624 -18.20 10.71 7.52
CA GLY A 624 -18.45 9.84 8.67
C GLY A 624 -19.68 8.95 8.47
N GLY A 625 -19.65 7.73 9.01
CA GLY A 625 -20.73 6.75 8.92
C GLY A 625 -21.28 6.33 10.27
N TYR A 626 -22.58 5.99 10.29
CA TYR A 626 -23.16 5.23 11.40
C TYR A 626 -22.73 3.77 11.30
N SER A 627 -22.38 3.15 12.43
CA SER A 627 -21.90 1.76 12.46
C SER A 627 -23.05 0.77 12.34
N THR A 628 -23.38 0.35 11.11
CA THR A 628 -24.29 -0.78 10.85
C THR A 628 -23.57 -2.12 11.06
N ALA A 629 -24.33 -3.22 11.13
CA ALA A 629 -23.74 -4.56 11.19
C ALA A 629 -22.85 -4.85 9.95
N ASP A 630 -23.28 -4.43 8.76
CA ASP A 630 -22.56 -4.64 7.52
C ASP A 630 -21.26 -3.81 7.47
N SER A 631 -21.32 -2.53 7.85
CA SER A 631 -20.14 -1.66 7.96
C SER A 631 -19.16 -2.14 9.03
N LEU A 632 -19.62 -2.82 10.08
CA LEU A 632 -18.75 -3.47 11.06
C LEU A 632 -18.16 -4.80 10.53
N SER A 633 -18.88 -5.56 9.70
CA SER A 633 -18.35 -6.78 9.07
C SER A 633 -17.20 -6.50 8.09
N ASN A 634 -17.19 -5.31 7.47
CA ASN A 634 -16.08 -4.81 6.66
C ASN A 634 -14.76 -4.66 7.45
N ARG A 635 -14.77 -4.81 8.78
CA ARG A 635 -13.57 -4.78 9.64
C ARG A 635 -12.86 -6.13 9.74
N ASP A 636 -13.52 -7.24 9.40
CA ASP A 636 -13.00 -8.61 9.47
C ASP A 636 -12.00 -8.93 8.34
N ARG A 637 -10.95 -8.12 8.23
CA ARG A 637 -9.92 -8.17 7.19
C ARG A 637 -8.55 -8.34 7.82
N CYS A 638 -7.74 -9.21 7.24
CA CYS A 638 -6.38 -9.44 7.70
C CYS A 638 -5.55 -8.14 7.73
N ARG A 639 -4.64 -8.07 8.69
CA ARG A 639 -3.68 -6.97 8.87
C ARG A 639 -2.26 -7.51 8.84
N VAL A 640 -1.37 -6.76 8.22
CA VAL A 640 0.08 -7.04 8.24
C VAL A 640 0.60 -6.78 9.65
N GLY A 641 1.49 -7.65 10.13
CA GLY A 641 2.27 -7.40 11.34
C GLY A 641 3.52 -8.27 11.40
N GLN A 642 4.26 -8.12 12.48
CA GLN A 642 5.42 -8.94 12.82
C GLN A 642 5.26 -9.57 14.20
N ILE A 643 5.64 -10.83 14.32
CA ILE A 643 5.76 -11.53 15.60
C ILE A 643 7.22 -11.92 15.80
N ALA A 644 7.81 -11.58 16.94
CA ALA A 644 9.17 -11.98 17.28
C ALA A 644 9.18 -13.36 17.96
N LEU A 645 10.20 -14.17 17.71
CA LEU A 645 10.31 -15.53 18.25
C LEU A 645 10.99 -15.62 19.63
N TYR A 646 11.15 -14.49 20.34
CA TYR A 646 11.72 -14.46 21.70
C TYR A 646 10.66 -14.51 22.81
N ASP A 647 9.39 -14.28 22.49
CA ASP A 647 8.26 -14.24 23.44
C ASP A 647 6.96 -14.71 22.77
N GLY A 648 5.95 -15.02 23.57
CA GLY A 648 4.65 -15.49 23.12
C GLY A 648 4.63 -16.95 22.67
N PRO A 649 3.46 -17.45 22.22
CA PRO A 649 3.23 -18.89 22.00
C PRO A 649 3.99 -19.49 20.81
N LEU A 650 4.65 -18.66 19.98
CA LEU A 650 5.46 -19.12 18.86
C LEU A 650 6.96 -19.20 19.19
N ALA A 651 7.39 -18.71 20.37
CA ALA A 651 8.79 -18.75 20.79
C ALA A 651 9.36 -20.18 20.88
N GLN A 652 8.51 -21.18 21.17
CA GLN A 652 8.88 -22.61 21.16
C GLN A 652 9.43 -23.11 19.79
N TYR A 653 9.19 -22.38 18.69
CA TYR A 653 9.77 -22.69 17.38
C TYR A 653 11.07 -21.92 17.11
N GLY A 654 11.39 -20.90 17.90
CA GLY A 654 12.61 -20.10 17.77
C GLY A 654 13.89 -20.85 18.17
N GLU A 655 13.79 -21.83 19.07
CA GLU A 655 14.94 -22.63 19.57
C GLU A 655 15.41 -23.69 18.55
N GLY A 656 15.72 -23.27 17.31
CA GLY A 656 16.18 -24.16 16.23
C GLY A 656 15.05 -24.97 15.57
N GLY A 657 13.79 -24.60 15.79
CA GLY A 657 12.64 -25.18 15.08
C GLY A 657 12.64 -24.84 13.59
N LYS A 658 11.73 -25.48 12.85
CA LYS A 658 11.59 -25.27 11.40
C LYS A 658 10.47 -24.30 11.06
N TYR A 659 10.68 -23.50 10.00
CA TYR A 659 9.66 -22.58 9.49
C TYR A 659 8.36 -23.30 9.06
N GLY A 660 8.44 -24.53 8.53
CA GLY A 660 7.24 -25.31 8.19
C GLY A 660 6.39 -25.70 9.40
N ASP A 661 7.03 -26.10 10.51
CA ASP A 661 6.31 -26.44 11.74
C ASP A 661 5.65 -25.21 12.38
N LEU A 662 6.38 -24.08 12.40
CA LEU A 662 5.87 -22.76 12.78
C LEU A 662 4.67 -22.34 11.91
N PHE A 663 4.79 -22.44 10.58
CA PHE A 663 3.74 -22.07 9.62
C PHE A 663 2.45 -22.85 9.87
N VAL A 664 2.55 -24.18 10.00
CA VAL A 664 1.40 -25.06 10.23
C VAL A 664 0.77 -24.79 11.61
N ALA A 665 1.57 -24.50 12.64
CA ALA A 665 1.07 -24.17 13.97
C ALA A 665 0.37 -22.81 14.01
N ALA A 666 0.98 -21.76 13.44
CA ALA A 666 0.41 -20.41 13.38
C ALA A 666 -0.93 -20.38 12.62
N LEU A 667 -1.00 -21.11 11.51
CA LEU A 667 -2.19 -21.18 10.65
C LEU A 667 -3.33 -21.98 11.30
N LYS A 668 -3.03 -23.09 12.01
CA LYS A 668 -4.04 -23.90 12.70
C LYS A 668 -4.56 -23.30 14.00
N SER A 669 -3.65 -22.80 14.85
CA SER A 669 -3.98 -22.36 16.20
C SER A 669 -4.52 -20.92 16.25
N TYR A 670 -4.07 -20.07 15.32
CA TYR A 670 -4.35 -18.63 15.35
C TYR A 670 -4.92 -18.07 14.02
N GLY A 671 -4.99 -18.87 12.96
CA GLY A 671 -5.42 -18.41 11.62
C GLY A 671 -4.44 -17.41 10.98
N MET A 672 -3.21 -17.34 11.48
CA MET A 672 -2.17 -16.41 11.01
C MET A 672 -1.38 -17.04 9.88
N LEU A 673 -1.29 -16.35 8.74
CA LEU A 673 -0.50 -16.80 7.60
C LEU A 673 0.88 -16.14 7.61
N CYS A 674 1.95 -16.94 7.72
CA CYS A 674 3.32 -16.45 7.68
C CYS A 674 3.78 -16.27 6.23
N ILE A 675 4.32 -15.09 5.89
CA ILE A 675 4.81 -14.77 4.53
C ILE A 675 6.33 -14.97 4.44
N GLY A 676 7.05 -14.65 5.51
CA GLY A 676 8.51 -14.60 5.50
C GLY A 676 9.10 -14.22 6.85
N LEU A 677 10.42 -14.01 6.87
CA LEU A 677 11.19 -13.68 8.07
C LEU A 677 11.92 -12.33 7.91
N TYR A 678 12.30 -11.76 9.05
CA TYR A 678 13.08 -10.53 9.17
C TYR A 678 14.21 -10.79 10.19
N ARG A 679 15.38 -11.18 9.68
CA ARG A 679 16.48 -11.83 10.40
C ARG A 679 17.67 -10.88 10.55
N TYR A 680 18.37 -10.91 11.69
CA TYR A 680 19.58 -10.09 11.89
C TYR A 680 20.69 -10.43 10.87
N ARG A 681 21.39 -9.41 10.35
CA ARG A 681 22.52 -9.57 9.41
C ARG A 681 23.70 -10.30 10.07
N PHE A 682 24.17 -9.81 11.22
CA PHE A 682 25.35 -10.35 11.89
C PHE A 682 24.97 -11.47 12.86
N ARG A 683 25.59 -12.64 12.64
CA ARG A 683 25.43 -13.86 13.46
C ARG A 683 26.66 -14.07 14.33
N ASP A 684 26.95 -13.12 15.20
CA ASP A 684 28.17 -13.14 16.00
C ASP A 684 28.13 -14.28 17.03
N THR A 685 28.92 -15.32 16.76
CA THR A 685 29.18 -16.45 17.69
C THR A 685 30.41 -16.11 18.57
N SER A 686 30.62 -14.81 18.77
CA SER A 686 31.75 -14.15 19.39
C SER A 686 31.22 -12.92 20.12
N SER A 687 31.67 -12.68 21.35
CA SER A 687 31.27 -11.52 22.13
C SER A 687 32.01 -10.25 21.67
N SER A 688 31.62 -9.70 20.52
CA SER A 688 31.98 -8.36 20.08
C SER A 688 30.95 -7.33 20.58
N CYS A 689 31.36 -6.08 20.79
CA CYS A 689 30.49 -5.00 21.29
C CYS A 689 29.70 -4.26 20.18
N ASP A 690 30.01 -4.53 18.91
CA ASP A 690 29.56 -3.77 17.74
C ASP A 690 28.46 -4.51 16.95
N ALA A 691 27.61 -5.27 17.64
CA ALA A 691 26.56 -6.09 17.06
C ALA A 691 25.44 -5.23 16.42
N SER A 692 25.65 -4.83 15.16
CA SER A 692 24.71 -4.03 14.34
C SER A 692 23.30 -4.63 14.33
N SER A 693 22.31 -3.87 14.82
CA SER A 693 20.94 -4.36 15.00
C SER A 693 20.10 -4.39 13.70
N LYS A 694 20.76 -4.37 12.53
CA LYS A 694 20.10 -4.40 11.22
C LYS A 694 19.56 -5.80 10.91
N ARG A 695 18.37 -5.83 10.34
CA ARG A 695 17.66 -7.04 9.92
C ARG A 695 17.37 -6.99 8.43
N TYR A 696 17.44 -8.12 7.74
CA TYR A 696 17.12 -8.26 6.32
C TYR A 696 15.91 -9.18 6.12
N VAL A 697 15.24 -9.02 4.98
CA VAL A 697 14.01 -9.76 4.62
C VAL A 697 14.32 -11.14 4.04
N ILE A 698 13.49 -12.14 4.35
CA ILE A 698 13.51 -13.47 3.69
C ILE A 698 12.07 -13.83 3.29
N THR A 699 11.75 -13.67 2.01
CA THR A 699 10.41 -13.97 1.46
C THR A 699 10.23 -15.48 1.27
N ASN A 700 9.11 -16.04 1.74
CA ASN A 700 8.70 -17.44 1.54
C ASN A 700 9.83 -18.49 1.76
N PRO A 701 10.44 -18.54 2.96
CA PRO A 701 11.49 -19.53 3.23
C PRO A 701 10.95 -20.97 3.22
N PRO A 702 11.82 -21.97 2.93
CA PRO A 702 11.45 -23.39 2.90
C PRO A 702 10.80 -23.92 4.18
N ASP A 703 10.08 -25.04 4.07
CA ASP A 703 9.52 -25.74 5.21
C ASP A 703 10.59 -26.37 6.13
N ASP A 704 11.78 -26.69 5.62
CA ASP A 704 12.91 -27.19 6.40
C ASP A 704 13.85 -26.11 6.97
N PHE A 705 13.58 -24.83 6.67
CA PHE A 705 14.41 -23.69 7.06
C PHE A 705 14.49 -23.52 8.59
N THR A 706 15.71 -23.43 9.13
CA THR A 706 15.95 -23.32 10.58
C THR A 706 15.72 -21.89 11.08
N LEU A 707 14.95 -21.78 12.16
CA LEU A 707 14.62 -20.52 12.85
C LEU A 707 15.64 -20.17 13.94
N LEU A 708 15.68 -18.89 14.30
CA LEU A 708 16.42 -18.35 15.44
C LEU A 708 15.43 -17.66 16.41
N PRO A 709 15.67 -17.64 17.74
CA PRO A 709 14.77 -16.99 18.69
C PRO A 709 14.77 -15.47 18.51
N THR A 710 15.79 -14.93 17.86
CA THR A 710 15.90 -13.51 17.51
C THR A 710 15.14 -13.13 16.25
N ASP A 711 14.67 -14.07 15.43
CA ASP A 711 13.94 -13.77 14.19
C ASP A 711 12.59 -13.08 14.47
N GLN A 712 12.14 -12.30 13.48
CA GLN A 712 10.78 -11.77 13.40
C GLN A 712 10.09 -12.37 12.18
N VAL A 713 8.79 -12.66 12.28
CA VAL A 713 7.99 -13.34 11.27
C VAL A 713 6.96 -12.38 10.71
N PHE A 714 6.97 -12.14 9.39
CA PHE A 714 5.92 -11.39 8.71
C PHE A 714 4.65 -12.24 8.67
N VAL A 715 3.56 -11.72 9.25
CA VAL A 715 2.28 -12.44 9.38
C VAL A 715 1.11 -11.60 8.88
N LEU A 716 0.15 -12.28 8.24
CA LEU A 716 -1.21 -11.78 8.02
C LEU A 716 -2.07 -12.26 9.18
N MET A 717 -2.23 -11.39 10.17
CA MET A 717 -3.05 -11.64 11.35
C MET A 717 -4.52 -11.42 10.99
N GLN A 718 -5.40 -12.28 11.49
CA GLN A 718 -6.84 -12.02 11.46
C GLN A 718 -7.17 -10.76 12.27
N PHE A 719 -8.26 -10.08 11.93
CA PHE A 719 -8.90 -9.20 12.90
C PHE A 719 -9.58 -10.05 13.98
N ASP A 720 -9.32 -9.73 15.24
CA ASP A 720 -10.10 -10.22 16.37
C ASP A 720 -11.01 -9.08 16.84
N PRO A 721 -12.35 -9.21 16.75
CA PRO A 721 -13.28 -8.24 17.32
C PRO A 721 -13.12 -8.06 18.85
N GLY A 722 -12.45 -9.00 19.51
CA GLY A 722 -12.36 -9.10 20.95
C GLY A 722 -13.67 -9.58 21.57
N LEU A 723 -13.64 -9.81 22.89
CA LEU A 723 -14.87 -9.83 23.67
C LEU A 723 -15.34 -8.39 23.84
N GLU A 724 -16.58 -8.08 23.43
CA GLU A 724 -17.22 -6.82 23.81
C GLU A 724 -17.08 -6.63 25.32
N TYR A 725 -16.53 -5.49 25.75
CA TYR A 725 -16.64 -5.08 27.14
C TYR A 725 -18.11 -4.71 27.41
N ARG A 726 -18.90 -5.73 27.73
CA ARG A 726 -20.21 -5.57 28.35
C ARG A 726 -19.95 -5.02 29.75
N PRO A 727 -20.21 -3.72 30.02
CA PRO A 727 -20.08 -3.23 31.38
C PRO A 727 -21.07 -4.03 32.22
N SER A 728 -20.56 -4.68 33.27
CA SER A 728 -21.42 -5.37 34.23
C SER A 728 -22.18 -4.34 35.05
N ARG A 729 -23.24 -3.78 34.46
CA ARG A 729 -24.36 -3.15 35.16
C ARG A 729 -24.93 -4.25 36.04
N GLY A 730 -24.42 -4.32 37.27
CA GLY A 730 -24.71 -5.40 38.19
C GLY A 730 -26.21 -5.51 38.38
N ALA A 731 -26.77 -6.63 37.92
CA ALA A 731 -28.12 -7.03 38.25
C ALA A 731 -28.17 -7.39 39.74
N ARG A 732 -28.21 -6.35 40.60
CA ARG A 732 -28.71 -6.49 41.95
C ARG A 732 -30.14 -7.00 41.79
N GLY A 733 -30.37 -8.24 42.19
CA GLY A 733 -31.73 -8.74 42.38
C GLY A 733 -32.48 -7.77 43.29
N LYS A 734 -33.70 -7.42 42.90
CA LYS A 734 -34.70 -7.05 43.88
C LYS A 734 -35.18 -8.35 44.48
N ASP A 735 -34.69 -8.69 45.67
CA ASP A 735 -35.32 -9.71 46.48
C ASP A 735 -36.64 -9.15 47.01
N ASP A 736 -37.77 -9.70 46.58
CA ASP A 736 -39.08 -9.33 47.08
C ASP A 736 -39.27 -9.88 48.50
N SER A 737 -39.09 -9.06 49.54
CA SER A 737 -39.68 -9.29 50.87
C SER A 737 -39.59 -8.08 51.80
N SER A 738 -40.70 -7.84 52.53
CA SER A 738 -40.96 -6.75 53.51
C SER A 738 -41.42 -5.42 52.89
#